data_AF-A0A965BY68-F1
#
_entry.id   AF-A0A965BY68-F1
#
_cell.length_a   1.000
_cell.length_b   1.000
_cell.length_c   1.000
_cell.angle_alpha   90.00
_cell.angle_beta   90.00
_cell.angle_gamma   90.00
#
_symmetry.space_group_name_H-M   'P 1'
#
loop_
_entity.id
_entity.type
_entity.pdbx_description
1 polymer ?
#
loop_
_entity_poly.entity_id
_entity_poly.type
_entity_poly.pdbx_seq_one_letter_code
_entity_poly.pdbx_strand_id
1 'polypeptide(L)'
;MFGARARAAGDHSGLEVIIANPSGGKGVYILPWAAIPQICVPTLHDRRLWRLLRDKKLLTPLLMREAAEAAALENLAGRNAALAAEAARVARRTREKNTNFALLLHLIKQSEEAIPGRPPPELDEPQLLKQRSQRAVIESARQLQLTTEAVADALEEVSKAYIGFGLPSDEPPAPSRLLLEELGIVAHSITAWQQELPAGLVASAAGTLLESLQLTLSCARQAAAECDALLCDIVALLGNSTAKFEGLNERLARLDWVLDGWDLILGIWQATPMADKAHAIMEMSLLVPVLPKQITEWFGIHHDFSKTRRNASILQQFEAWRSGRLVDLIARNEKLIHRQGQRLPAPMNATRQYGKTNLFVGVEKPSSMSVNFPGSSSRISKPLPKNRFSETRQLVHALAAASDSALTHVVEILDRLPDRQEADRLLDAARPRLRQLRPARRLQLTRLLFLPLDGAIVDNKEWQRGDVCLPRCALPGIAEAVRLAMGEEAARLEAGIAGKTYQDLGVVDRTGRALWAAVASHAPKLKPGPRWKDSGLRPDDFAPLLRMATEVWQHAGALWAAIQLADWGPPEEAIKAALAPLAEAQNTGFAIGLATLMQKATSPGTVALVAAGLSDRAGSIADAAVDDWLEKARIILPTENLIEAANFAEAFKNAFQDLENAPPSRNSNRAERLVQLRQDAEVSLRLAYEQGLEAEIFQQIPSLCRVASPDQITHLESQARALSRIELIGRRFGMGHGYDGAAKRILMAISEAKQSITPEGLTKLDLARIAEILLGPDMALDVLD
;
A
#
# COMPACT_ATOMS: atom_id res chain seq x y z
N MET A 1 5.17 -1.40 -17.58
CA MET A 1 6.47 -1.73 -16.93
C MET A 1 6.79 -0.66 -15.90
N PHE A 2 6.78 -0.97 -14.61
CA PHE A 2 6.86 0.05 -13.56
C PHE A 2 8.30 0.27 -13.07
N GLY A 3 8.70 1.52 -12.83
CA GLY A 3 10.08 1.89 -12.49
C GLY A 3 11.08 1.79 -13.66
N ALA A 4 10.62 1.45 -14.86
CA ALA A 4 11.43 1.42 -16.07
C ALA A 4 11.67 2.84 -16.58
N ARG A 5 12.89 3.13 -17.05
CA ARG A 5 13.25 4.42 -17.64
C ARG A 5 13.46 4.29 -19.13
N ALA A 6 13.05 5.30 -19.89
CA ALA A 6 13.28 5.36 -21.32
C ALA A 6 14.43 6.32 -21.64
N ARG A 7 15.25 5.98 -22.63
CA ARG A 7 16.26 6.90 -23.20
C ARG A 7 16.41 6.69 -24.70
N ALA A 8 17.04 7.65 -25.37
CA ALA A 8 17.55 7.42 -26.71
C ALA A 8 18.74 6.45 -26.67
N ALA A 9 18.81 5.54 -27.63
CA ALA A 9 19.94 4.63 -27.81
C ALA A 9 21.21 5.43 -28.13
N GLY A 10 22.34 5.00 -27.59
CA GLY A 10 23.63 5.69 -27.78
C GLY A 10 24.16 5.66 -29.22
N ASP A 11 23.67 4.71 -30.02
CA ASP A 11 23.97 4.55 -31.45
C ASP A 11 22.88 5.18 -32.36
N HIS A 12 21.92 5.91 -31.77
CA HIS A 12 20.77 6.49 -32.45
C HIS A 12 19.86 5.47 -33.18
N SER A 13 19.94 4.18 -32.85
CA SER A 13 19.10 3.11 -33.44
C SER A 13 17.62 3.18 -33.03
N GLY A 14 17.28 4.04 -32.07
CA GLY A 14 15.92 4.26 -31.60
C GLY A 14 15.85 4.53 -30.11
N LEU A 15 14.78 4.06 -29.47
CA LEU A 15 14.56 4.16 -28.03
C LEU A 15 14.97 2.87 -27.32
N GLU A 16 15.47 3.02 -26.10
CA GLU A 16 15.81 1.94 -25.18
C GLU A 16 15.01 2.08 -23.88
N VAL A 17 14.67 0.94 -23.28
CA VAL A 17 14.14 0.84 -21.93
C VAL A 17 15.19 0.28 -20.99
N ILE A 18 15.40 0.96 -19.88
CA ILE A 18 16.26 0.57 -18.78
C ILE A 18 15.37 0.01 -17.68
N ILE A 19 15.62 -1.24 -17.30
CA ILE A 19 14.94 -1.91 -16.19
C ILE A 19 15.99 -2.29 -15.15
N ALA A 20 15.67 -2.14 -13.87
CA ALA A 20 16.49 -2.70 -12.81
C ALA A 20 16.67 -4.22 -13.04
N ASN A 21 17.83 -4.76 -12.63
CA ASN A 21 18.07 -6.20 -12.77
C ASN A 21 16.97 -6.98 -12.03
N PRO A 22 16.10 -7.75 -12.74
CA PRO A 22 14.98 -8.43 -12.11
C PRO A 22 15.42 -9.55 -11.16
N SER A 23 16.64 -10.05 -11.32
CA SER A 23 17.27 -11.03 -10.42
C SER A 23 17.90 -10.37 -9.19
N GLY A 24 17.80 -9.05 -9.02
CA GLY A 24 18.47 -8.29 -7.96
C GLY A 24 20.00 -8.24 -8.07
N GLY A 25 20.56 -8.81 -9.14
CA GLY A 25 22.01 -8.82 -9.41
C GLY A 25 22.56 -7.45 -9.79
N LYS A 26 23.89 -7.31 -9.82
CA LYS A 26 24.52 -6.06 -10.24
C LYS A 26 24.12 -5.70 -11.68
N GLY A 27 23.77 -4.44 -11.92
CA GLY A 27 23.53 -3.91 -13.27
C GLY A 27 22.08 -3.50 -13.55
N VAL A 28 21.81 -3.20 -14.82
CA VAL A 28 20.48 -2.88 -15.37
C VAL A 28 20.33 -3.64 -16.68
N TYR A 29 19.10 -4.00 -17.04
CA TYR A 29 18.79 -4.50 -18.38
C TYR A 29 18.47 -3.32 -19.27
N ILE A 30 19.05 -3.32 -20.46
CA ILE A 30 18.78 -2.35 -21.51
C ILE A 30 18.12 -3.14 -22.64
N LEU A 31 16.90 -2.76 -22.97
CA LEU A 31 16.05 -3.45 -23.94
C LEU A 31 15.66 -2.48 -25.05
N PRO A 32 15.63 -2.90 -26.33
CA PRO A 32 15.07 -2.09 -27.40
C PRO A 32 13.59 -1.78 -27.12
N TRP A 33 13.15 -0.55 -27.40
CA TRP A 33 11.75 -0.12 -27.22
C TRP A 33 10.74 -0.99 -27.99
N ALA A 34 11.16 -1.51 -29.16
CA ALA A 34 10.36 -2.42 -29.97
C ALA A 34 10.18 -3.82 -29.35
N ALA A 35 11.05 -4.22 -28.41
CA ALA A 35 10.99 -5.53 -27.76
C ALA A 35 10.02 -5.57 -26.57
N ILE A 36 9.50 -4.42 -26.10
CA ILE A 36 8.59 -4.33 -24.95
C ILE A 36 7.39 -5.29 -25.06
N PRO A 37 6.64 -5.34 -26.20
CA PRO A 37 5.48 -6.22 -26.31
C PRO A 37 5.82 -7.72 -26.32
N GLN A 38 7.08 -8.08 -26.54
CA GLN A 38 7.55 -9.47 -26.51
C GLN A 38 7.84 -9.94 -25.07
N ILE A 39 8.00 -9.00 -24.14
CA ILE A 39 8.43 -9.26 -22.75
C ILE A 39 7.25 -9.07 -21.78
N CYS A 40 6.26 -8.24 -22.13
CA CYS A 40 5.04 -8.08 -21.36
C CYS A 40 3.84 -7.79 -22.28
N VAL A 41 2.63 -7.96 -21.74
CA VAL A 41 1.38 -7.58 -22.41
C VAL A 41 0.99 -6.17 -21.95
N PRO A 42 1.27 -5.10 -22.73
CA PRO A 42 0.94 -3.74 -22.34
C PRO A 42 -0.57 -3.48 -22.37
N THR A 43 -1.06 -2.67 -21.42
CA THR A 43 -2.44 -2.16 -21.41
C THR A 43 -2.74 -1.33 -22.67
N LEU A 44 -4.00 -1.07 -22.98
CA LEU A 44 -4.45 -0.17 -24.05
C LEU A 44 -3.84 1.22 -23.89
N HIS A 45 -3.81 1.73 -22.66
CA HIS A 45 -3.14 2.99 -22.34
C HIS A 45 -1.63 2.94 -22.65
N ASP A 46 -0.94 1.89 -22.19
CA ASP A 46 0.49 1.71 -22.45
C ASP A 46 0.79 1.55 -23.95
N ARG A 47 -0.06 0.83 -24.70
CA ARG A 47 0.04 0.70 -26.17
C ARG A 47 -0.11 2.05 -26.85
N ARG A 48 -1.02 2.89 -26.37
CA ARG A 48 -1.20 4.25 -26.90
C ARG A 48 0.01 5.13 -26.60
N LEU A 49 0.48 5.14 -25.36
CA LEU A 49 1.69 5.84 -24.95
C LEU A 49 2.90 5.38 -25.77
N TRP A 50 3.06 4.08 -25.95
CA TRP A 50 4.10 3.48 -26.77
C TRP A 50 4.08 3.98 -28.22
N ARG A 51 2.89 4.08 -28.84
CA ARG A 51 2.72 4.65 -30.19
C ARG A 51 3.07 6.13 -30.26
N LEU A 52 2.69 6.93 -29.26
CA LEU A 52 2.97 8.38 -29.21
C LEU A 52 4.48 8.67 -29.13
N LEU A 53 5.24 7.76 -28.51
CA LEU A 53 6.67 7.93 -28.25
C LEU A 53 7.57 7.27 -29.30
N ARG A 54 7.08 6.27 -30.04
CA ARG A 54 7.88 5.42 -30.94
C ARG A 54 8.82 6.20 -31.87
N ASP A 55 8.32 7.30 -32.45
CA ASP A 55 9.02 8.05 -33.50
C ASP A 55 9.79 9.28 -32.95
N LYS A 56 9.93 9.39 -31.62
CA LYS A 56 10.64 10.49 -30.96
C LYS A 56 12.15 10.22 -30.90
N LYS A 57 12.95 11.17 -31.40
CA LYS A 57 14.43 11.09 -31.41
C LYS A 57 15.08 11.47 -30.08
N LEU A 58 14.43 12.33 -29.31
CA LEU A 58 14.88 12.82 -28.01
C LEU A 58 13.77 12.60 -27.00
N LEU A 59 14.13 12.12 -25.81
CA LEU A 59 13.21 11.91 -24.70
C LEU A 59 13.58 12.82 -23.53
N THR A 60 12.60 13.58 -23.05
CA THR A 60 12.69 14.35 -21.82
C THR A 60 11.57 13.94 -20.87
N PRO A 61 11.72 14.13 -19.54
CA PRO A 61 10.64 13.87 -18.59
C PRO A 61 9.35 14.62 -18.91
N LEU A 62 9.47 15.87 -19.41
CA LEU A 62 8.32 16.66 -19.85
C LEU A 62 7.58 16.00 -21.03
N LEU A 63 8.30 15.58 -22.07
CA LEU A 63 7.71 14.92 -23.24
C LEU A 63 7.01 13.61 -22.86
N MET A 64 7.59 12.84 -21.93
CA MET A 64 6.99 11.62 -21.40
C MET A 64 5.68 11.92 -20.68
N ARG A 65 5.65 12.94 -19.82
CA ARG A 65 4.43 13.38 -19.12
C ARG A 65 3.34 13.82 -20.10
N GLU A 66 3.69 14.62 -21.10
CA GLU A 66 2.74 15.07 -22.13
C GLU A 66 2.16 13.92 -22.96
N ALA A 67 3.00 12.95 -23.34
CA ALA A 67 2.53 11.76 -24.06
C ALA A 67 1.61 10.91 -23.17
N ALA A 68 1.91 10.78 -21.88
CA ALA A 68 1.06 10.07 -20.92
C ALA A 68 -0.29 10.79 -20.70
N GLU A 69 -0.29 12.12 -20.55
CA GLU A 69 -1.50 12.93 -20.47
C GLU A 69 -2.35 12.80 -21.73
N ALA A 70 -1.74 12.88 -22.91
CA ALA A 70 -2.43 12.71 -24.19
C ALA A 70 -3.06 11.31 -24.32
N ALA A 71 -2.36 10.26 -23.91
CA ALA A 71 -2.90 8.90 -23.87
C ALA A 71 -4.02 8.73 -22.82
N ALA A 72 -3.93 9.43 -21.68
CA ALA A 72 -4.94 9.37 -20.63
C ALA A 72 -6.26 10.06 -21.02
N LEU A 73 -6.18 11.16 -21.77
CA LEU A 73 -7.36 11.89 -22.29
C LEU A 73 -8.24 11.05 -23.23
N GLU A 74 -7.70 9.99 -23.82
CA GLU A 74 -8.46 9.03 -24.62
C GLU A 74 -9.28 8.05 -23.76
N ASN A 75 -9.32 8.25 -22.44
CA ASN A 75 -9.98 7.38 -21.43
C ASN A 75 -9.47 5.93 -21.39
N LEU A 76 -8.34 5.62 -22.03
CA LEU A 76 -7.78 4.26 -22.06
C LEU A 76 -7.25 3.78 -20.70
N ALA A 77 -6.95 4.71 -19.78
CA ALA A 77 -6.59 4.43 -18.40
C ALA A 77 -7.78 4.65 -17.42
N GLY A 78 -9.00 4.76 -17.95
CA GLY A 78 -10.22 5.05 -17.19
C GLY A 78 -10.53 6.54 -17.05
N ARG A 79 -11.80 6.87 -16.70
CA ARG A 79 -12.32 8.25 -16.63
C ARG A 79 -11.57 9.11 -15.62
N ASN A 80 -11.17 8.54 -14.49
CA ASN A 80 -10.42 9.26 -13.45
C ASN A 80 -9.06 9.75 -13.98
N ALA A 81 -8.34 8.92 -14.73
CA ALA A 81 -7.08 9.32 -15.34
C ALA A 81 -7.27 10.43 -16.39
N ALA A 82 -8.33 10.34 -17.21
CA ALA A 82 -8.67 11.37 -18.18
C ALA A 82 -9.01 12.72 -17.53
N LEU A 83 -9.85 12.72 -16.48
CA LEU A 83 -10.19 13.92 -15.71
C LEU A 83 -8.96 14.58 -15.10
N ALA A 84 -8.04 13.78 -14.54
CA ALA A 84 -6.78 14.26 -13.99
C ALA A 84 -5.87 14.87 -15.07
N ALA A 85 -5.78 14.24 -16.24
CA ALA A 85 -5.00 14.77 -17.37
C ALA A 85 -5.60 16.09 -17.90
N GLU A 86 -6.92 16.22 -17.99
CA GLU A 86 -7.57 17.46 -18.42
C GLU A 86 -7.33 18.59 -17.41
N ALA A 87 -7.49 18.30 -16.11
CA ALA A 87 -7.19 19.26 -15.05
C ALA A 87 -5.73 19.73 -15.11
N ALA A 88 -4.78 18.81 -15.33
CA ALA A 88 -3.36 19.14 -15.49
C ALA A 88 -3.10 20.04 -16.72
N ARG A 89 -3.77 19.80 -17.85
CA ARG A 89 -3.65 20.65 -19.05
C ARG A 89 -4.24 22.04 -18.86
N VAL A 90 -5.40 22.15 -18.22
CA VAL A 90 -6.03 23.44 -17.88
C VAL A 90 -5.15 24.23 -16.92
N ALA A 91 -4.62 23.57 -15.89
CA ALA A 91 -3.69 24.19 -14.94
C ALA A 91 -2.39 24.67 -15.63
N ARG A 92 -1.84 23.87 -16.55
CA ARG A 92 -0.65 24.23 -17.34
C ARG A 92 -0.88 25.47 -18.21
N ARG A 93 -2.00 25.53 -18.94
CA ARG A 93 -2.38 26.70 -19.77
C ARG A 93 -2.60 27.96 -18.93
N THR A 94 -3.17 27.81 -17.74
CA THR A 94 -3.37 28.92 -16.81
C THR A 94 -2.02 29.43 -16.29
N ARG A 95 -1.12 28.51 -15.91
CA ARG A 95 0.24 28.84 -15.45
C ARG A 95 1.08 29.53 -16.51
N GLU A 96 0.99 29.11 -17.77
CA GLU A 96 1.69 29.75 -18.89
C GLU A 96 1.37 31.26 -18.95
N LYS A 97 0.10 31.63 -18.85
CA LYS A 97 -0.32 33.04 -18.83
C LYS A 97 0.18 33.77 -17.58
N ASN A 98 0.10 33.14 -16.42
CA ASN A 98 0.54 33.73 -15.15
C ASN A 98 2.06 33.94 -15.11
N THR A 99 2.83 32.99 -15.64
CA THR A 99 4.30 33.06 -15.71
C THR A 99 4.75 34.21 -16.60
N ASN A 100 4.16 34.34 -17.80
CA ASN A 100 4.44 35.45 -18.71
C ASN A 100 4.16 36.80 -18.04
N PHE A 101 2.97 36.93 -17.43
CA PHE A 101 2.59 38.13 -16.70
C PHE A 101 3.54 38.47 -15.55
N ALA A 102 3.94 37.48 -14.75
CA ALA A 102 4.86 37.69 -13.64
C ALA A 102 6.29 38.06 -14.10
N LEU A 103 6.78 37.48 -15.19
CA LEU A 103 8.04 37.88 -15.81
C LEU A 103 7.98 39.33 -16.30
N LEU A 104 6.85 39.76 -16.87
CA LEU A 104 6.64 41.16 -17.27
C LEU A 104 6.66 42.10 -16.06
N LEU A 105 6.05 41.70 -14.94
CA LEU A 105 6.11 42.46 -13.68
C LEU A 105 7.55 42.57 -13.15
N HIS A 106 8.33 41.49 -13.21
CA HIS A 106 9.76 41.52 -12.86
C HIS A 106 10.56 42.45 -13.77
N LEU A 107 10.31 42.44 -15.08
CA LEU A 107 10.94 43.36 -16.02
C LEU A 107 10.63 44.82 -15.69
N ILE A 108 9.38 45.13 -15.35
CA ILE A 108 8.98 46.47 -14.90
C ILE A 108 9.76 46.85 -13.63
N LYS A 109 9.77 45.99 -12.60
CA LYS A 109 10.49 46.26 -11.34
C LYS A 109 11.97 46.53 -11.59
N GLN A 110 12.65 45.70 -12.38
CA GLN A 110 14.08 45.85 -12.65
C GLN A 110 14.38 47.13 -13.46
N SER A 111 13.53 47.48 -14.43
CA SER A 111 13.68 48.73 -15.20
C SER A 111 13.41 50.01 -14.38
N GLU A 112 12.67 49.89 -13.28
CA GLU A 112 12.21 51.01 -12.45
C GLU A 112 12.86 51.06 -11.06
N GLU A 113 13.78 50.13 -10.76
CA GLU A 113 14.49 49.98 -9.47
C GLU A 113 15.17 51.28 -9.00
N ALA A 114 15.52 52.16 -9.94
CA ALA A 114 16.13 53.46 -9.69
C ALA A 114 15.15 54.58 -9.28
N ILE A 115 13.83 54.34 -9.19
CA ILE A 115 12.81 55.37 -8.92
C ILE A 115 12.21 55.20 -7.51
N PRO A 116 12.64 55.99 -6.51
CA PRO A 116 12.14 55.88 -5.13
C PRO A 116 10.63 56.20 -5.02
N GLY A 117 9.89 55.41 -4.22
CA GLY A 117 8.51 55.71 -3.84
C GLY A 117 7.43 55.29 -4.85
N ARG A 118 7.78 54.58 -5.91
CA ARG A 118 6.82 54.12 -6.92
C ARG A 118 6.00 52.92 -6.41
N PRO A 119 4.67 52.88 -6.64
CA PRO A 119 3.86 51.74 -6.21
C PRO A 119 4.24 50.45 -6.98
N PRO A 120 4.14 49.29 -6.31
CA PRO A 120 4.34 47.98 -6.94
C PRO A 120 3.43 47.82 -8.16
N PRO A 121 3.93 47.30 -9.30
CA PRO A 121 3.14 47.15 -10.52
C PRO A 121 1.94 46.19 -10.35
N GLU A 122 1.92 45.35 -9.32
CA GLU A 122 0.79 44.48 -8.97
C GLU A 122 -0.48 45.23 -8.57
N LEU A 123 -0.35 46.48 -8.13
CA LEU A 123 -1.46 47.32 -7.67
C LEU A 123 -1.99 48.28 -8.75
N ASP A 124 -1.39 48.25 -9.94
CA ASP A 124 -1.75 49.17 -11.01
C ASP A 124 -3.08 48.78 -11.69
N GLU A 125 -3.82 49.80 -12.14
CA GLU A 125 -4.92 49.59 -13.07
C GLU A 125 -4.40 49.06 -14.43
N PRO A 126 -5.19 48.25 -15.17
CA PRO A 126 -4.73 47.58 -16.40
C PRO A 126 -4.13 48.51 -17.46
N GLN A 127 -4.63 49.74 -17.58
CA GLN A 127 -4.14 50.73 -18.54
C GLN A 127 -2.75 51.26 -18.17
N LEU A 128 -2.53 51.56 -16.89
CA LEU A 128 -1.25 52.03 -16.38
C LEU A 128 -0.20 50.93 -16.46
N LEU A 129 -0.60 49.70 -16.11
CA LEU A 129 0.28 48.53 -16.21
C LEU A 129 0.74 48.29 -17.65
N LYS A 130 -0.16 48.42 -18.63
CA LYS A 130 0.17 48.31 -20.06
C LYS A 130 1.18 49.39 -20.51
N GLN A 131 1.07 50.61 -19.98
CA GLN A 131 2.03 51.67 -20.30
C GLN A 131 3.41 51.39 -19.68
N ARG A 132 3.45 50.93 -18.42
CA ARG A 132 4.70 50.56 -17.73
C ARG A 132 5.38 49.38 -18.41
N SER A 133 4.63 48.36 -18.80
CA SER A 133 5.17 47.19 -19.51
C SER A 133 5.78 47.57 -20.86
N GLN A 134 5.11 48.41 -21.65
CA GLN A 134 5.65 48.93 -22.91
C GLN A 134 6.96 49.70 -22.69
N ARG A 135 7.03 50.54 -21.66
CA ARG A 135 8.26 51.27 -21.31
C ARG A 135 9.39 50.33 -20.91
N ALA A 136 9.11 49.32 -20.09
CA ALA A 136 10.10 48.35 -19.65
C ALA A 136 10.67 47.54 -20.84
N VAL A 137 9.82 47.13 -21.78
CA VAL A 137 10.24 46.44 -23.01
C VAL A 137 11.08 47.35 -23.91
N ILE A 138 10.68 48.61 -24.12
CA ILE A 138 11.47 49.58 -24.92
C ILE A 138 12.85 49.81 -24.31
N GLU A 139 12.92 49.98 -22.99
CA GLU A 139 14.18 50.21 -22.29
C GLU A 139 15.08 48.98 -22.36
N SER A 140 14.52 47.77 -22.19
CA SER A 140 15.27 46.52 -22.31
C SER A 140 15.78 46.29 -23.74
N ALA A 141 14.96 46.59 -24.75
CA ALA A 141 15.35 46.53 -26.16
C ALA A 141 16.54 47.47 -26.46
N ARG A 142 16.52 48.68 -25.88
CA ARG A 142 17.62 49.64 -25.99
C ARG A 142 18.90 49.13 -25.31
N GLN A 143 18.79 48.56 -24.11
CA GLN A 143 19.94 48.03 -23.36
C GLN A 143 20.58 46.83 -24.06
N LEU A 144 19.77 45.94 -24.63
CA LEU A 144 20.21 44.71 -25.31
C LEU A 144 20.55 44.91 -26.80
N GLN A 145 20.30 46.10 -27.35
CA GLN A 145 20.42 46.38 -28.79
C GLN A 145 19.54 45.47 -29.66
N LEU A 146 18.33 45.18 -29.20
CA LEU A 146 17.33 44.35 -29.86
C LEU A 146 16.10 45.18 -30.29
N THR A 147 15.22 44.60 -31.10
CA THR A 147 13.89 45.19 -31.36
C THR A 147 12.94 44.89 -30.20
N THR A 148 11.90 45.71 -30.03
CA THR A 148 10.86 45.46 -29.01
C THR A 148 10.12 44.14 -29.25
N GLU A 149 9.96 43.74 -30.51
CA GLU A 149 9.39 42.45 -30.91
C GLU A 149 10.29 41.30 -30.46
N ALA A 150 11.60 41.38 -30.71
CA ALA A 150 12.55 40.35 -30.28
C ALA A 150 12.61 40.19 -28.75
N VAL A 151 12.45 41.28 -27.99
CA VAL A 151 12.34 41.22 -26.52
C VAL A 151 11.03 40.57 -26.07
N ALA A 152 9.92 40.87 -26.73
CA ALA A 152 8.64 40.25 -26.44
C ALA A 152 8.65 38.74 -26.74
N ASP A 153 9.21 38.34 -27.89
CA ASP A 153 9.40 36.94 -28.27
C ASP A 153 10.31 36.21 -27.27
N ALA A 154 11.44 36.83 -26.89
CA ALA A 154 12.34 36.28 -25.87
C ALA A 154 11.65 36.08 -24.52
N LEU A 155 10.76 37.00 -24.12
CA LEU A 155 10.01 36.91 -22.87
C LEU A 155 8.96 35.79 -22.93
N GLU A 156 8.29 35.62 -24.06
CA GLU A 156 7.38 34.49 -24.29
C GLU A 156 8.12 33.15 -24.25
N GLU A 157 9.28 33.05 -24.90
CA GLU A 157 10.07 31.82 -24.92
C GLU A 157 10.68 31.49 -23.55
N VAL A 158 11.14 32.49 -22.78
CA VAL A 158 11.57 32.28 -21.38
C VAL A 158 10.37 31.85 -20.53
N SER A 159 9.19 32.46 -20.72
CA SER A 159 7.98 32.04 -20.03
C SER A 159 7.66 30.57 -20.31
N LYS A 160 7.73 30.14 -21.59
CA LYS A 160 7.50 28.74 -21.98
C LYS A 160 8.49 27.78 -21.32
N ALA A 161 9.77 28.15 -21.27
CA ALA A 161 10.80 27.34 -20.61
C ALA A 161 10.53 27.18 -19.10
N TYR A 162 10.01 28.21 -18.45
CA TYR A 162 9.71 28.20 -17.01
C TYR A 162 8.37 27.54 -16.63
N ILE A 163 7.47 27.18 -17.56
CA ILE A 163 6.13 26.62 -17.24
C ILE A 163 6.20 25.41 -16.29
N GLY A 164 7.14 24.49 -16.53
CA GLY A 164 7.29 23.27 -15.73
C GLY A 164 7.90 23.53 -14.35
N PHE A 165 8.83 24.48 -14.28
CA PHE A 165 9.60 24.82 -13.09
C PHE A 165 8.87 25.81 -12.17
N GLY A 166 8.13 26.76 -12.75
CA GLY A 166 7.45 27.86 -12.08
C GLY A 166 8.36 28.93 -11.49
N LEU A 167 7.77 30.07 -11.17
CA LEU A 167 8.44 31.14 -10.45
C LEU A 167 8.37 30.91 -8.94
N PRO A 168 9.32 31.44 -8.14
CA PRO A 168 9.27 31.32 -6.68
C PRO A 168 8.00 31.92 -6.05
N SER A 169 7.38 32.88 -6.73
CA SER A 169 6.18 33.61 -6.31
C SER A 169 4.87 32.97 -6.79
N ASP A 170 4.91 31.83 -7.48
CA ASP A 170 3.71 31.19 -8.01
C ASP A 170 2.79 30.71 -6.88
N GLU A 171 1.52 31.09 -6.96
CA GLU A 171 0.46 30.60 -6.08
C GLU A 171 -0.69 30.01 -6.93
N PRO A 172 -0.89 28.67 -6.93
CA PRO A 172 -0.10 27.64 -6.25
C PRO A 172 1.26 27.36 -6.93
N PRO A 173 2.24 26.78 -6.21
CA PRO A 173 3.55 26.44 -6.77
C PRO A 173 3.47 25.56 -8.01
N ALA A 174 4.45 25.67 -8.90
CA ALA A 174 4.53 24.78 -10.06
C ALA A 174 4.88 23.33 -9.67
N PRO A 175 4.59 22.34 -10.54
CA PRO A 175 4.63 20.92 -10.18
C PRO A 175 5.99 20.45 -9.68
N SER A 176 7.09 20.88 -10.31
CA SER A 176 8.44 20.47 -9.89
C SER A 176 8.84 21.08 -8.53
N ARG A 177 8.38 22.29 -8.20
CA ARG A 177 8.56 22.89 -6.87
C ARG A 177 7.68 22.25 -5.81
N LEU A 178 6.42 22.01 -6.14
CA LEU A 178 5.49 21.31 -5.26
C LEU A 178 6.03 19.92 -4.91
N LEU A 179 6.51 19.17 -5.90
CA LEU A 179 7.14 17.87 -5.68
C LEU A 179 8.37 17.98 -4.78
N LEU A 180 9.23 18.99 -4.97
CA LEU A 180 10.38 19.23 -4.09
C LEU A 180 9.97 19.44 -2.63
N GLU A 181 8.93 20.24 -2.38
CA GLU A 181 8.37 20.46 -1.05
C GLU A 181 7.76 19.18 -0.45
N GLU A 182 6.95 18.48 -1.23
CA GLU A 182 6.29 17.24 -0.83
C GLU A 182 7.31 16.13 -0.50
N LEU A 183 8.39 16.01 -1.27
CA LEU A 183 9.49 15.10 -0.97
C LEU A 183 10.21 15.45 0.34
N GLY A 184 10.34 16.75 0.64
CA GLY A 184 10.81 17.22 1.94
C GLY A 184 9.90 16.74 3.07
N ILE A 185 8.58 16.89 2.93
CA ILE A 185 7.59 16.43 3.92
C ILE A 185 7.64 14.91 4.09
N VAL A 186 7.71 14.15 2.99
CA VAL A 186 7.79 12.69 3.02
C VAL A 186 9.08 12.22 3.68
N ALA A 187 10.21 12.87 3.44
CA ALA A 187 11.47 12.54 4.12
C ALA A 187 11.34 12.62 5.65
N HIS A 188 10.71 13.69 6.16
CA HIS A 188 10.46 13.85 7.59
C HIS A 188 9.46 12.82 8.11
N SER A 189 8.40 12.53 7.36
CA SER A 189 7.39 11.53 7.71
C SER A 189 7.98 10.12 7.81
N ILE A 190 8.81 9.71 6.84
CA ILE A 190 9.49 8.41 6.87
C ILE A 190 10.50 8.36 8.02
N THR A 191 11.23 9.45 8.28
CA THR A 191 12.18 9.53 9.40
C THR A 191 11.46 9.35 10.75
N ALA A 192 10.34 10.05 10.97
CA ALA A 192 9.55 9.92 12.18
C ALA A 192 8.99 8.50 12.34
N TRP A 193 8.47 7.91 11.26
CA TRP A 193 7.98 6.53 11.27
C TRP A 193 9.10 5.52 11.54
N GLN A 194 10.29 5.70 10.96
CA GLN A 194 11.44 4.82 11.16
C GLN A 194 11.93 4.82 12.61
N GLN A 195 11.85 5.95 13.31
CA GLN A 195 12.24 6.05 14.73
C GLN A 195 11.38 5.18 15.66
N GLU A 196 10.16 4.83 15.23
CA GLU A 196 9.27 3.95 15.99
C GLU A 196 9.52 2.46 15.75
N LEU A 197 10.34 2.12 14.74
CA LEU A 197 10.60 0.74 14.35
C LEU A 197 11.77 0.13 15.11
N PRO A 198 11.70 -1.18 15.41
CA PRO A 198 12.86 -1.91 15.87
C PRO A 198 13.94 -1.99 14.78
N ALA A 199 15.20 -2.11 15.21
CA ALA A 199 16.30 -2.38 14.30
C ALA A 199 16.05 -3.70 13.53
N GLY A 200 16.20 -3.68 12.21
CA GLY A 200 15.90 -4.82 11.35
C GLY A 200 15.90 -4.45 9.87
N LEU A 201 15.47 -5.41 9.03
CA LEU A 201 15.48 -5.27 7.58
C LEU A 201 14.68 -4.05 7.09
N VAL A 202 13.46 -3.86 7.62
CA VAL A 202 12.58 -2.74 7.25
C VAL A 202 13.20 -1.40 7.63
N ALA A 203 13.82 -1.30 8.81
CA ALA A 203 14.52 -0.09 9.24
C ALA A 203 15.75 0.20 8.35
N SER A 204 16.48 -0.83 7.91
CA SER A 204 17.61 -0.68 6.98
C SER A 204 17.16 -0.25 5.58
N ALA A 205 16.05 -0.79 5.09
CA ALA A 205 15.44 -0.40 3.82
C ALA A 205 14.98 1.07 3.86
N ALA A 206 14.29 1.48 4.93
CA ALA A 206 13.92 2.87 5.16
C ALA A 206 15.15 3.80 5.18
N GLY A 207 16.24 3.38 5.82
CA GLY A 207 17.50 4.14 5.84
C GLY A 207 18.08 4.36 4.45
N THR A 208 18.15 3.31 3.62
CA THR A 208 18.66 3.40 2.24
C THR A 208 17.78 4.30 1.36
N LEU A 209 16.46 4.19 1.52
CA LEU A 209 15.50 5.06 0.83
C LEU A 209 15.70 6.53 1.24
N LEU A 210 15.86 6.80 2.54
CA LEU A 210 16.10 8.14 3.06
C LEU A 210 17.42 8.73 2.56
N GLU A 211 18.51 7.96 2.50
CA GLU A 211 19.79 8.40 1.91
C GLU A 211 19.60 8.84 0.45
N SER A 212 18.87 8.05 -0.34
CA SER A 212 18.58 8.34 -1.75
C SER A 212 17.71 9.58 -1.92
N LEU A 213 16.72 9.74 -1.04
CA LEU A 213 15.81 10.88 -1.01
C LEU A 213 16.55 12.16 -0.62
N GLN A 214 17.42 12.11 0.40
CA GLN A 214 18.23 13.26 0.84
C GLN A 214 19.22 13.71 -0.23
N LEU A 215 19.86 12.77 -0.94
CA LEU A 215 20.70 13.09 -2.08
C LEU A 215 19.90 13.80 -3.18
N THR A 216 18.73 13.26 -3.54
CA THR A 216 17.82 13.89 -4.51
C THR A 216 17.43 15.30 -4.09
N LEU A 217 17.00 15.49 -2.85
CA LEU A 217 16.59 16.79 -2.31
C LEU A 217 17.75 17.81 -2.36
N SER A 218 18.97 17.37 -2.09
CA SER A 218 20.16 18.23 -2.15
C SER A 218 20.42 18.70 -3.57
N CYS A 219 20.47 17.78 -4.54
CA CYS A 219 20.61 18.09 -5.96
C CYS A 219 19.47 19.00 -6.47
N ALA A 220 18.23 18.70 -6.09
CA ALA A 220 17.05 19.42 -6.54
C ALA A 220 17.02 20.86 -6.00
N ARG A 221 17.38 21.08 -4.73
CA ARG A 221 17.49 22.42 -4.14
C ARG A 221 18.59 23.24 -4.82
N GLN A 222 19.72 22.63 -5.13
CA GLN A 222 20.80 23.31 -5.85
C GLN A 222 20.35 23.69 -7.27
N ALA A 223 19.74 22.76 -8.01
CA ALA A 223 19.19 23.05 -9.34
C ALA A 223 18.13 24.17 -9.30
N ALA A 224 17.25 24.17 -8.29
CA ALA A 224 16.25 25.21 -8.11
C ALA A 224 16.88 26.59 -7.82
N ALA A 225 17.87 26.64 -6.92
CA ALA A 225 18.59 27.88 -6.60
C ALA A 225 19.35 28.44 -7.81
N GLU A 226 19.97 27.57 -8.63
CA GLU A 226 20.63 27.97 -9.88
C GLU A 226 19.65 28.59 -10.87
N CYS A 227 18.43 28.04 -11.00
CA CYS A 227 17.40 28.59 -11.87
C CYS A 227 16.80 29.89 -11.31
N ASP A 228 16.60 29.98 -10.00
CA ASP A 228 16.09 31.18 -9.34
C ASP A 228 17.07 32.35 -9.48
N ALA A 229 18.38 32.08 -9.41
CA ALA A 229 19.41 33.09 -9.63
C ALA A 229 19.37 33.68 -11.06
N LEU A 230 18.91 32.92 -12.06
CA LEU A 230 18.74 33.43 -13.44
C LEU A 230 17.61 34.46 -13.54
N LEU A 231 16.62 34.39 -12.63
CA LEU A 231 15.49 35.33 -12.60
C LEU A 231 15.83 36.66 -11.90
N CYS A 232 16.94 36.73 -11.16
CA CYS A 232 17.38 37.97 -10.49
C CYS A 232 17.76 39.08 -11.48
N ASP A 233 18.21 38.73 -12.68
CA ASP A 233 18.51 39.68 -13.75
C ASP A 233 17.81 39.24 -15.04
N ILE A 234 16.54 39.64 -15.18
CA ILE A 234 15.71 39.24 -16.32
C ILE A 234 16.22 39.87 -17.63
N VAL A 235 16.81 41.07 -17.58
CA VAL A 235 17.38 41.71 -18.77
C VAL A 235 18.56 40.89 -19.31
N ALA A 236 19.48 40.46 -18.44
CA ALA A 236 20.58 39.59 -18.85
C ALA A 236 20.09 38.22 -19.36
N LEU A 237 19.02 37.67 -18.75
CA LEU A 237 18.40 36.42 -19.22
C LEU A 237 17.83 36.57 -20.64
N LEU A 238 17.13 37.66 -20.94
CA LEU A 238 16.59 37.97 -22.27
C LEU A 238 17.70 38.23 -23.30
N GLY A 239 18.82 38.83 -22.89
CA GLY A 239 19.99 39.01 -23.75
C GLY A 239 20.64 37.67 -24.16
N ASN A 240 20.83 36.78 -23.19
CA ASN A 240 21.46 35.47 -23.42
C ASN A 240 20.56 34.50 -24.21
N SER A 241 19.23 34.63 -24.11
CA SER A 241 18.27 33.75 -24.77
C SER A 241 18.29 33.92 -26.30
N THR A 242 18.59 35.11 -26.82
CA THR A 242 18.73 35.35 -28.26
C THR A 242 19.98 34.72 -28.90
N ALA A 243 20.98 34.29 -28.10
CA ALA A 243 22.24 33.75 -28.60
C ALA A 243 22.38 32.22 -28.47
N LYS A 244 21.85 31.56 -27.42
CA LYS A 244 21.83 30.08 -27.25
C LYS A 244 20.72 29.59 -26.30
N PHE A 245 19.51 29.37 -26.82
CA PHE A 245 18.36 28.83 -26.06
C PHE A 245 18.57 27.40 -25.51
N GLU A 246 19.45 26.61 -26.13
CA GLU A 246 19.73 25.24 -25.70
C GLU A 246 20.24 25.15 -24.25
N GLY A 247 21.09 26.08 -23.82
CA GLY A 247 21.69 26.06 -22.48
C GLY A 247 20.70 26.36 -21.34
N LEU A 248 19.66 27.16 -21.59
CA LEU A 248 18.61 27.44 -20.61
C LEU A 248 17.72 26.22 -20.41
N ASN A 249 17.27 25.61 -21.51
CA ASN A 249 16.44 24.41 -21.47
C ASN A 249 17.18 23.23 -20.83
N GLU A 250 18.48 23.05 -21.11
CA GLU A 250 19.30 22.04 -20.46
C GLU A 250 19.39 22.25 -18.95
N ARG A 251 19.60 23.50 -18.49
CA ARG A 251 19.67 23.82 -17.05
C ARG A 251 18.34 23.56 -16.35
N LEU A 252 17.23 24.04 -16.91
CA LEU A 252 15.89 23.82 -16.37
C LEU A 252 15.51 22.33 -16.36
N ALA A 253 15.93 21.58 -17.39
CA ALA A 253 15.70 20.14 -17.46
C ALA A 253 16.42 19.35 -16.35
N ARG A 254 17.50 19.88 -15.74
CA ARG A 254 18.24 19.17 -14.67
C ARG A 254 17.33 18.86 -13.48
N LEU A 255 16.48 19.81 -13.07
CA LEU A 255 15.56 19.56 -11.96
C LEU A 255 14.56 18.46 -12.31
N ASP A 256 13.96 18.54 -13.49
CA ASP A 256 13.02 17.52 -13.98
C ASP A 256 13.68 16.13 -14.03
N TRP A 257 14.94 16.03 -14.45
CA TRP A 257 15.70 14.77 -14.44
C TRP A 257 16.00 14.23 -13.05
N VAL A 258 16.32 15.10 -12.08
CA VAL A 258 16.60 14.72 -10.69
C VAL A 258 15.32 14.23 -10.00
N LEU A 259 14.20 14.91 -10.25
CA LEU A 259 12.90 14.59 -9.66
C LEU A 259 12.15 13.45 -10.37
N ASP A 260 12.53 13.10 -11.60
CA ASP A 260 11.87 12.06 -12.40
C ASP A 260 11.77 10.72 -11.66
N GLY A 261 10.54 10.21 -11.52
CA GLY A 261 10.20 8.97 -10.85
C GLY A 261 9.84 9.09 -9.37
N TRP A 262 10.08 10.23 -8.72
CA TRP A 262 9.78 10.40 -7.29
C TRP A 262 8.29 10.59 -6.97
N ASP A 263 7.51 11.08 -7.94
CA ASP A 263 6.05 11.21 -7.84
C ASP A 263 5.37 9.90 -7.46
N LEU A 264 5.92 8.80 -7.97
CA LEU A 264 5.44 7.47 -7.70
C LEU A 264 5.71 7.06 -6.25
N ILE A 265 6.95 7.22 -5.79
CA ILE A 265 7.37 6.90 -4.42
C ILE A 265 6.52 7.66 -3.41
N LEU A 266 6.28 8.96 -3.68
CA LEU A 266 5.39 9.80 -2.91
C LEU A 266 3.96 9.24 -2.90
N GLY A 267 3.43 8.88 -4.07
CA GLY A 267 2.10 8.32 -4.23
C GLY A 267 1.90 7.01 -3.46
N ILE A 268 2.89 6.10 -3.49
CA ILE A 268 2.87 4.86 -2.71
C ILE A 268 2.83 5.19 -1.22
N TRP A 269 3.73 6.05 -0.75
CA TRP A 269 3.76 6.42 0.67
C TRP A 269 2.44 7.02 1.12
N GLN A 270 1.87 7.97 0.39
CA GLN A 270 0.63 8.64 0.77
C GLN A 270 -0.61 7.73 0.67
N ALA A 271 -0.64 6.79 -0.28
CA ALA A 271 -1.76 5.88 -0.46
C ALA A 271 -1.84 4.78 0.59
N THR A 272 -0.71 4.40 1.17
CA THR A 272 -0.64 3.24 2.07
C THR A 272 -1.05 3.61 3.49
N PRO A 273 -2.01 2.91 4.12
CA PRO A 273 -2.37 3.09 5.52
C PRO A 273 -1.18 2.87 6.48
N MET A 274 -1.30 3.36 7.72
CA MET A 274 -0.21 3.25 8.71
C MET A 274 0.22 1.81 8.97
N ALA A 275 -0.75 0.89 9.02
CA ALA A 275 -0.52 -0.55 9.25
C ALA A 275 0.40 -1.19 8.19
N ASP A 276 0.37 -0.68 6.96
CA ASP A 276 1.04 -1.27 5.80
C ASP A 276 2.30 -0.47 5.38
N LYS A 277 2.75 0.52 6.17
CA LYS A 277 3.92 1.35 5.79
C LYS A 277 5.21 0.55 5.64
N ALA A 278 5.37 -0.53 6.40
CA ALA A 278 6.49 -1.45 6.20
C ALA A 278 6.46 -2.05 4.78
N HIS A 279 5.25 -2.34 4.27
CA HIS A 279 5.01 -2.78 2.90
C HIS A 279 5.37 -1.74 1.86
N ALA A 280 4.93 -0.51 2.07
CA ALA A 280 5.32 0.59 1.22
C ALA A 280 6.84 0.76 1.14
N ILE A 281 7.57 0.70 2.26
CA ILE A 281 9.02 0.96 2.28
C ILE A 281 9.82 -0.07 1.51
N MET A 282 9.48 -1.34 1.65
CA MET A 282 10.18 -2.42 0.94
C MET A 282 9.98 -2.28 -0.57
N GLU A 283 8.77 -1.94 -1.00
CA GLU A 283 8.47 -1.67 -2.40
C GLU A 283 9.15 -0.39 -2.90
N MET A 284 9.04 0.71 -2.16
CA MET A 284 9.66 1.99 -2.50
C MET A 284 11.17 1.84 -2.66
N SER A 285 11.81 0.99 -1.85
CA SER A 285 13.25 0.69 -1.91
C SER A 285 13.66 0.02 -3.23
N LEU A 286 12.77 -0.75 -3.85
CA LEU A 286 12.99 -1.35 -5.19
C LEU A 286 12.76 -0.36 -6.32
N LEU A 287 11.87 0.61 -6.11
CA LEU A 287 11.46 1.61 -7.09
C LEU A 287 12.29 2.90 -7.01
N VAL A 288 13.28 2.97 -6.10
CA VAL A 288 14.11 4.17 -5.90
C VAL A 288 14.66 4.65 -7.24
N PRO A 289 14.35 5.90 -7.64
CA PRO A 289 14.78 6.39 -8.93
C PRO A 289 16.31 6.46 -9.01
N VAL A 290 16.88 5.85 -10.06
CA VAL A 290 18.33 5.96 -10.33
C VAL A 290 18.64 7.37 -10.80
N LEU A 291 19.45 8.11 -10.06
CA LEU A 291 19.87 9.44 -10.46
C LEU A 291 20.77 9.41 -11.72
N PRO A 292 20.71 10.45 -12.58
CA PRO A 292 21.58 10.57 -13.75
C PRO A 292 23.06 10.51 -13.37
N LYS A 293 23.91 9.94 -14.24
CA LYS A 293 25.37 9.91 -13.99
C LYS A 293 25.97 11.33 -13.99
N GLN A 294 25.35 12.22 -14.75
CA GLN A 294 25.73 13.61 -14.93
C GLN A 294 25.57 14.46 -13.66
N ILE A 295 24.92 13.97 -12.59
CA ILE A 295 24.81 14.76 -11.34
C ILE A 295 26.18 15.12 -10.76
N THR A 296 27.21 14.30 -11.00
CA THR A 296 28.58 14.58 -10.56
C THR A 296 29.14 15.80 -11.30
N GLU A 297 28.87 15.89 -12.60
CA GLU A 297 29.27 17.03 -13.44
C GLU A 297 28.43 18.27 -13.15
N TRP A 298 27.11 18.10 -12.97
CA TRP A 298 26.19 19.21 -12.74
C TRP A 298 26.39 19.87 -11.38
N PHE A 299 26.64 19.08 -10.32
CA PHE A 299 26.59 19.57 -8.94
C PHE A 299 27.87 19.31 -8.13
N GLY A 300 28.87 18.61 -8.69
CA GLY A 300 30.11 18.29 -7.98
C GLY A 300 29.95 17.25 -6.86
N ILE A 301 28.82 16.53 -6.82
CA ILE A 301 28.52 15.56 -5.76
C ILE A 301 29.10 14.19 -6.12
N HIS A 302 30.09 13.74 -5.36
CA HIS A 302 30.65 12.39 -5.47
C HIS A 302 29.83 11.41 -4.61
N HIS A 303 28.93 10.67 -5.25
CA HIS A 303 28.14 9.62 -4.59
C HIS A 303 28.54 8.23 -5.08
N ASP A 304 28.72 7.28 -4.17
CA ASP A 304 28.95 5.88 -4.53
C ASP A 304 27.62 5.21 -4.94
N PHE A 305 27.26 5.37 -6.21
CA PHE A 305 26.08 4.73 -6.82
C PHE A 305 26.05 3.20 -6.65
N SER A 306 27.20 2.58 -6.37
CA SER A 306 27.29 1.15 -6.16
C SER A 306 26.90 0.73 -4.74
N LYS A 307 26.88 1.63 -3.75
CA LYS A 307 26.30 1.38 -2.41
C LYS A 307 24.78 1.40 -2.44
N THR A 308 24.17 2.43 -3.04
CA THR A 308 22.70 2.54 -3.17
C THR A 308 22.11 1.36 -3.95
N ARG A 309 22.81 0.86 -5.00
CA ARG A 309 22.38 -0.33 -5.76
C ARG A 309 22.60 -1.66 -5.05
N ARG A 310 23.56 -1.76 -4.12
CA ARG A 310 23.85 -3.01 -3.39
C ARG A 310 22.79 -3.32 -2.34
N ASN A 311 22.17 -2.32 -1.73
CA ASN A 311 21.15 -2.57 -0.71
C ASN A 311 19.80 -3.04 -1.31
N ALA A 312 19.55 -2.75 -2.59
CA ALA A 312 18.44 -3.35 -3.35
C ALA A 312 18.64 -4.86 -3.62
N SER A 313 19.86 -5.40 -3.51
CA SER A 313 20.14 -6.83 -3.75
C SER A 313 19.77 -7.72 -2.55
N ILE A 314 19.61 -7.16 -1.34
CA ILE A 314 19.20 -7.92 -0.14
C ILE A 314 17.71 -8.32 -0.23
N LEU A 315 16.96 -7.75 -1.17
CA LEU A 315 15.54 -8.05 -1.42
C LEU A 315 15.33 -9.27 -2.35
N GLN A 316 16.40 -10.05 -2.60
CA GLN A 316 16.44 -11.19 -3.52
C GLN A 316 15.52 -12.38 -3.17
N GLN A 317 14.87 -12.39 -2.01
CA GLN A 317 13.94 -13.47 -1.63
C GLN A 317 12.47 -13.19 -1.95
N PHE A 318 12.12 -11.98 -2.41
CA PHE A 318 10.72 -11.62 -2.62
C PHE A 318 10.29 -11.81 -4.08
N GLU A 319 9.94 -13.07 -4.41
CA GLU A 319 9.31 -13.48 -5.69
C GLU A 319 7.92 -12.85 -5.93
N ALA A 320 7.50 -11.88 -5.12
CA ALA A 320 6.19 -11.23 -5.17
C ALA A 320 5.90 -10.49 -6.48
N TRP A 321 6.92 -10.06 -7.23
CA TRP A 321 6.72 -9.42 -8.54
C TRP A 321 6.37 -10.43 -9.65
N ARG A 322 6.66 -11.73 -9.46
CA ARG A 322 6.27 -12.84 -10.35
C ARG A 322 5.00 -13.57 -9.88
N SER A 323 4.60 -13.40 -8.62
CA SER A 323 3.51 -14.17 -8.01
C SER A 323 2.09 -13.64 -8.25
N GLY A 324 1.88 -12.57 -9.03
CA GLY A 324 0.57 -12.31 -9.64
C GLY A 324 -0.22 -11.07 -9.16
N ARG A 325 0.43 -10.07 -8.55
CA ARG A 325 -0.20 -8.76 -8.28
C ARG A 325 -0.28 -7.82 -9.49
N LEU A 326 -0.19 -8.34 -10.71
CA LEU A 326 -0.18 -7.48 -11.91
C LEU A 326 -1.45 -6.61 -11.99
N VAL A 327 -2.60 -7.18 -11.67
CA VAL A 327 -3.89 -6.47 -11.66
C VAL A 327 -3.93 -5.36 -10.60
N ASP A 328 -3.46 -5.63 -9.39
CA ASP A 328 -3.42 -4.63 -8.30
C ASP A 328 -2.40 -3.52 -8.57
N LEU A 329 -1.25 -3.88 -9.16
CA LEU A 329 -0.24 -2.92 -9.57
C LEU A 329 -0.80 -2.00 -10.65
N ILE A 330 -1.45 -2.53 -11.70
CA ILE A 330 -2.11 -1.73 -12.74
C ILE A 330 -3.15 -0.78 -12.11
N ALA A 331 -4.06 -1.32 -11.30
CA ALA A 331 -5.13 -0.56 -10.67
C ALA A 331 -4.62 0.56 -9.75
N ARG A 332 -3.60 0.26 -8.95
CA ARG A 332 -2.95 1.25 -8.10
C ARG A 332 -2.27 2.31 -8.94
N ASN A 333 -1.53 1.92 -9.97
CA ASN A 333 -0.78 2.85 -10.82
C ASN A 333 -1.72 3.83 -11.52
N GLU A 334 -2.88 3.38 -11.98
CA GLU A 334 -3.93 4.24 -12.52
C GLU A 334 -4.50 5.22 -11.48
N LYS A 335 -4.71 4.76 -10.24
CA LYS A 335 -5.09 5.65 -9.13
C LYS A 335 -3.99 6.68 -8.83
N LEU A 336 -2.72 6.31 -8.96
CA LEU A 336 -1.60 7.24 -8.77
C LEU A 336 -1.54 8.29 -9.89
N ILE A 337 -1.76 7.90 -11.15
CA ILE A 337 -1.90 8.84 -12.28
C ILE A 337 -3.02 9.85 -12.00
N HIS A 338 -4.18 9.37 -11.52
CA HIS A 338 -5.28 10.26 -11.14
C HIS A 338 -4.90 11.27 -10.05
N ARG A 339 -4.26 10.81 -8.96
CA ARG A 339 -3.83 11.68 -7.86
C ARG A 339 -2.78 12.70 -8.25
N GLN A 340 -1.89 12.36 -9.18
CA GLN A 340 -0.89 13.30 -9.71
C GLN A 340 -1.57 14.53 -10.36
N GLY A 341 -2.66 14.34 -11.09
CA GLY A 341 -3.41 15.46 -11.70
C GLY A 341 -4.26 16.28 -10.71
N GLN A 342 -4.50 15.78 -9.50
CA GLN A 342 -5.27 16.47 -8.45
C GLN A 342 -4.41 17.13 -7.38
N ARG A 343 -3.08 17.21 -7.54
CA ARG A 343 -2.20 17.80 -6.53
C ARG A 343 -2.58 19.25 -6.22
N LEU A 344 -3.14 19.44 -5.04
CA LEU A 344 -3.40 20.73 -4.42
C LEU A 344 -2.29 21.00 -3.41
N PRO A 345 -1.86 22.27 -3.24
CA PRO A 345 -0.91 22.62 -2.20
C PRO A 345 -1.46 22.22 -0.83
N ALA A 346 -0.61 21.67 0.04
CA ALA A 346 -0.99 21.39 1.41
C ALA A 346 -1.40 22.71 2.10
N PRO A 347 -2.45 22.72 2.94
CA PRO A 347 -2.81 23.93 3.68
C PRO A 347 -1.62 24.38 4.54
N MET A 348 -1.23 25.66 4.42
CA MET A 348 -0.09 26.32 5.11
C MET A 348 -0.02 26.11 6.64
N ASN A 349 -1.04 25.51 7.25
CA ASN A 349 -1.10 25.25 8.69
C ASN A 349 -0.39 23.95 9.12
N ALA A 350 -0.04 23.03 8.21
CA ALA A 350 0.63 21.77 8.58
C ALA A 350 2.09 21.97 9.05
N THR A 351 2.77 23.01 8.55
CA THR A 351 4.20 23.26 8.84
C THR A 351 4.45 23.89 10.21
N ARG A 352 3.41 24.41 10.89
CA ARG A 352 3.55 25.03 12.23
C ARG A 352 3.24 24.11 13.41
N GLN A 353 2.65 22.93 13.19
CA GLN A 353 2.22 22.06 14.30
C GLN A 353 3.31 21.11 14.82
N TYR A 354 4.39 20.86 14.08
CA TYR A 354 5.47 19.96 14.52
C TYR A 354 6.47 20.59 15.51
N GLY A 355 6.17 21.77 16.07
CA GLY A 355 7.06 22.50 16.98
C GLY A 355 6.53 22.81 18.38
N LYS A 356 5.36 22.29 18.80
CA LYS A 356 4.83 22.56 20.16
C LYS A 356 4.29 21.31 20.84
N THR A 357 5.17 20.65 21.57
CA THR A 357 4.82 19.74 22.67
C THR A 357 4.13 20.51 23.80
N ASN A 358 3.02 19.94 24.27
CA ASN A 358 2.38 20.06 25.58
C ASN A 358 2.30 21.43 26.27
N LEU A 359 1.07 21.96 26.33
CA LEU A 359 0.44 22.48 27.54
C LEU A 359 -0.95 22.98 27.13
N PHE A 360 -2.02 22.26 27.46
CA PHE A 360 -3.29 22.82 27.95
C PHE A 360 -4.25 21.68 28.33
N VAL A 361 -4.39 21.49 29.64
CA VAL A 361 -5.47 20.77 30.30
C VAL A 361 -6.67 21.70 30.34
N GLY A 362 -7.87 21.24 29.98
CA GLY A 362 -9.07 22.07 30.05
C GLY A 362 -10.38 21.40 29.63
N VAL A 363 -10.91 20.56 30.51
CA VAL A 363 -12.35 20.38 30.87
C VAL A 363 -13.41 20.63 29.78
N GLU A 364 -14.05 19.56 29.30
CA GLU A 364 -15.37 19.65 28.64
C GLU A 364 -16.44 18.85 29.40
N LYS A 365 -17.53 19.54 29.74
CA LYS A 365 -18.79 18.98 30.28
C LYS A 365 -19.66 18.47 29.13
N PRO A 366 -20.41 17.37 29.27
CA PRO A 366 -21.36 16.93 28.25
C PRO A 366 -22.71 17.65 28.42
N SER A 367 -23.13 18.37 27.38
CA SER A 367 -24.48 18.90 27.23
C SER A 367 -25.40 17.83 26.63
N SER A 368 -26.44 17.47 27.36
CA SER A 368 -27.52 16.58 26.93
C SER A 368 -28.44 17.27 25.92
N MET A 369 -28.56 16.73 24.72
CA MET A 369 -29.66 17.04 23.80
C MET A 369 -30.55 15.81 23.63
N SER A 370 -31.74 15.88 24.21
CA SER A 370 -32.85 14.96 24.06
C SER A 370 -33.52 15.16 22.70
N VAL A 371 -33.63 14.10 21.90
CA VAL A 371 -34.52 14.06 20.73
C VAL A 371 -35.57 12.97 20.95
N ASN A 372 -36.82 13.42 21.03
CA ASN A 372 -38.02 12.61 21.22
C ASN A 372 -38.35 11.78 19.98
N PHE A 373 -38.76 10.52 20.18
CA PHE A 373 -39.57 9.76 19.21
C PHE A 373 -40.96 9.49 19.81
N PRO A 374 -42.06 9.66 19.05
CA PRO A 374 -43.41 9.49 19.57
C PRO A 374 -43.77 8.00 19.68
N GLY A 375 -44.48 7.68 20.76
CA GLY A 375 -44.84 6.32 21.12
C GLY A 375 -45.99 5.73 20.30
N SER A 376 -46.00 4.39 20.26
CA SER A 376 -47.24 3.62 20.18
C SER A 376 -47.25 2.59 21.31
N SER A 377 -48.25 2.72 22.17
CA SER A 377 -48.54 1.78 23.25
C SER A 377 -49.09 0.48 22.67
N SER A 378 -48.39 -0.64 22.89
CA SER A 378 -49.02 -1.95 22.92
C SER A 378 -48.62 -2.68 24.21
N ARG A 379 -49.63 -3.31 24.79
CA ARG A 379 -49.69 -3.79 26.18
C ARG A 379 -48.57 -4.78 26.51
N ILE A 380 -47.90 -4.55 27.63
CA ILE A 380 -47.01 -5.53 28.27
C ILE A 380 -47.86 -6.70 28.79
N SER A 381 -48.00 -7.74 27.98
CA SER A 381 -48.28 -9.09 28.48
C SER A 381 -46.93 -9.70 28.90
N LYS A 382 -46.78 -10.03 30.18
CA LYS A 382 -45.65 -10.84 30.67
C LYS A 382 -45.62 -12.18 29.95
N PRO A 383 -44.51 -12.63 29.34
CA PRO A 383 -44.27 -14.04 29.10
C PRO A 383 -43.38 -14.60 30.22
N LEU A 384 -43.79 -15.76 30.72
CA LEU A 384 -42.98 -16.68 31.54
C LEU A 384 -41.66 -17.05 30.82
N PRO A 385 -40.61 -17.51 31.54
CA PRO A 385 -39.28 -17.71 30.99
C PRO A 385 -39.31 -18.92 30.04
N LYS A 386 -39.29 -18.66 28.72
CA LYS A 386 -39.13 -19.70 27.70
C LYS A 386 -37.78 -19.54 27.01
N ASN A 387 -36.94 -20.56 27.20
CA ASN A 387 -35.80 -20.97 26.38
C ASN A 387 -34.71 -19.93 26.02
N ARG A 388 -33.90 -19.52 27.00
CA ARG A 388 -32.55 -18.96 26.73
C ARG A 388 -31.72 -19.82 25.76
N PHE A 389 -31.87 -21.15 25.83
CA PHE A 389 -31.13 -22.08 24.97
C PHE A 389 -31.54 -22.05 23.49
N SER A 390 -32.81 -21.77 23.15
CA SER A 390 -33.22 -21.64 21.75
C SER A 390 -32.78 -20.30 21.16
N GLU A 391 -32.85 -19.23 21.96
CA GLU A 391 -32.35 -17.90 21.58
C GLU A 391 -30.82 -17.92 21.36
N THR A 392 -30.07 -18.59 22.25
CA THR A 392 -28.61 -18.73 22.09
C THR A 392 -28.26 -19.55 20.85
N ARG A 393 -28.99 -20.63 20.54
CA ARG A 393 -28.78 -21.41 19.30
C ARG A 393 -29.14 -20.62 18.04
N GLN A 394 -30.23 -19.84 18.08
CA GLN A 394 -30.61 -18.95 16.98
C GLN A 394 -29.56 -17.85 16.75
N LEU A 395 -29.00 -17.27 17.82
CA LEU A 395 -27.90 -16.32 17.76
C LEU A 395 -26.62 -16.93 17.19
N VAL A 396 -26.25 -18.15 17.60
CA VAL A 396 -25.10 -18.87 17.04
C VAL A 396 -25.29 -19.15 15.54
N HIS A 397 -26.48 -19.58 15.13
CA HIS A 397 -26.79 -19.80 13.71
C HIS A 397 -26.82 -18.50 12.92
N ALA A 398 -27.36 -17.42 13.50
CA ALA A 398 -27.39 -16.09 12.89
C ALA A 398 -25.98 -15.51 12.73
N LEU A 399 -25.08 -15.71 13.71
CA LEU A 399 -23.66 -15.30 13.63
C LEU A 399 -22.89 -16.13 12.61
N ALA A 400 -23.16 -17.44 12.52
CA ALA A 400 -22.55 -18.30 11.51
C ALA A 400 -23.00 -17.94 10.09
N ALA A 401 -24.23 -17.45 9.93
CA ALA A 401 -24.81 -17.00 8.66
C ALA A 401 -24.69 -15.48 8.42
N ALA A 402 -24.08 -14.73 9.33
CA ALA A 402 -23.96 -13.27 9.22
C ALA A 402 -23.01 -12.87 8.09
N SER A 403 -23.20 -11.66 7.56
CA SER A 403 -22.27 -11.03 6.62
C SER A 403 -20.89 -10.79 7.27
N ASP A 404 -19.82 -10.74 6.46
CA ASP A 404 -18.46 -10.50 6.98
C ASP A 404 -18.33 -9.09 7.61
N SER A 405 -19.05 -8.12 7.03
CA SER A 405 -19.20 -6.77 7.57
C SER A 405 -19.95 -6.74 8.90
N ALA A 406 -21.09 -7.47 9.01
CA ALA A 406 -21.82 -7.58 10.27
C ALA A 406 -21.00 -8.32 11.32
N LEU A 407 -20.27 -9.35 10.95
CA LEU A 407 -19.42 -10.11 11.86
C LEU A 407 -18.26 -9.26 12.40
N THR A 408 -17.65 -8.43 11.54
CA THR A 408 -16.63 -7.45 11.95
C THR A 408 -17.20 -6.40 12.91
N HIS A 409 -18.38 -5.85 12.60
CA HIS A 409 -19.05 -4.87 13.46
C HIS A 409 -19.46 -5.47 14.82
N VAL A 410 -19.98 -6.69 14.82
CA VAL A 410 -20.28 -7.44 16.05
C VAL A 410 -19.02 -7.62 16.88
N VAL A 411 -17.89 -8.00 16.28
CA VAL A 411 -16.61 -8.13 17.01
C VAL A 411 -16.18 -6.80 17.61
N GLU A 412 -16.34 -5.69 16.88
CA GLU A 412 -16.00 -4.35 17.37
C GLU A 412 -16.86 -3.94 18.58
N ILE A 413 -18.17 -4.21 18.54
CA ILE A 413 -19.09 -3.97 19.65
C ILE A 413 -18.69 -4.84 20.85
N LEU A 414 -18.46 -6.13 20.62
CA LEU A 414 -18.05 -7.05 21.67
C LEU A 414 -16.71 -6.64 22.28
N ASP A 415 -15.78 -6.07 21.50
CA ASP A 415 -14.45 -5.59 21.96
C ASP A 415 -14.57 -4.44 22.97
N ARG A 416 -15.73 -3.77 23.04
CA ARG A 416 -16.03 -2.69 24.00
C ARG A 416 -16.64 -3.21 25.31
N LEU A 417 -17.00 -4.49 25.40
CA LEU A 417 -17.61 -5.06 26.60
C LEU A 417 -16.56 -5.42 27.67
N PRO A 418 -16.81 -5.09 28.95
CA PRO A 418 -15.88 -5.39 30.05
C PRO A 418 -15.84 -6.88 30.43
N ASP A 419 -16.90 -7.65 30.16
CA ASP A 419 -16.92 -9.11 30.31
C ASP A 419 -17.35 -9.78 29.01
N ARG A 420 -16.57 -10.77 28.57
CA ARG A 420 -16.66 -11.41 27.24
C ARG A 420 -16.90 -12.91 27.30
N GLN A 421 -17.02 -13.52 28.48
CA GLN A 421 -17.12 -14.99 28.57
C GLN A 421 -18.32 -15.56 27.82
N GLU A 422 -19.49 -14.93 27.90
CA GLU A 422 -20.67 -15.38 27.14
C GLU A 422 -20.58 -15.01 25.65
N ALA A 423 -19.98 -13.87 25.32
CA ALA A 423 -19.77 -13.42 23.94
C ALA A 423 -18.76 -14.30 23.18
N ASP A 424 -17.68 -14.74 23.82
CA ASP A 424 -16.68 -15.60 23.21
C ASP A 424 -17.25 -16.99 22.88
N ARG A 425 -18.18 -17.50 23.69
CA ARG A 425 -18.92 -18.75 23.41
C ARG A 425 -19.84 -18.61 22.19
N LEU A 426 -20.44 -17.44 21.99
CA LEU A 426 -21.27 -17.15 20.81
C LEU A 426 -20.43 -17.05 19.53
N LEU A 427 -19.21 -16.52 19.64
CA LEU A 427 -18.27 -16.36 18.52
C LEU A 427 -17.54 -17.67 18.13
N ASP A 428 -17.62 -18.74 18.92
CA ASP A 428 -16.93 -20.01 18.62
C ASP A 428 -17.32 -20.57 17.25
N ALA A 429 -18.60 -20.50 16.87
CA ALA A 429 -19.10 -20.99 15.58
C ALA A 429 -18.63 -20.14 14.39
N ALA A 430 -18.43 -18.83 14.58
CA ALA A 430 -17.96 -17.92 13.53
C ALA A 430 -16.42 -17.79 13.50
N ARG A 431 -15.70 -18.54 14.34
CA ARG A 431 -14.27 -18.35 14.57
C ARG A 431 -13.36 -18.77 13.42
N PRO A 432 -13.65 -19.85 12.65
CA PRO A 432 -12.92 -20.12 11.42
C PRO A 432 -12.97 -18.92 10.47
N ARG A 433 -14.16 -18.32 10.27
CA ARG A 433 -14.32 -17.09 9.47
C ARG A 433 -13.56 -15.91 10.08
N LEU A 434 -13.61 -15.70 11.39
CA LEU A 434 -12.84 -14.63 12.05
C LEU A 434 -11.32 -14.77 11.95
N ARG A 435 -10.80 -16.01 11.93
CA ARG A 435 -9.37 -16.28 11.68
C ARG A 435 -8.97 -15.90 10.25
N GLN A 436 -9.90 -16.03 9.30
CA GLN A 436 -9.72 -15.63 7.91
C GLN A 436 -9.84 -14.09 7.74
N LEU A 437 -10.87 -13.47 8.33
CA LEU A 437 -11.15 -12.03 8.21
C LEU A 437 -10.15 -11.13 8.94
N ARG A 438 -9.50 -11.63 10.01
CA ARG A 438 -8.52 -10.89 10.82
C ARG A 438 -8.92 -9.42 11.12
N PRO A 439 -10.14 -9.15 11.66
CA PRO A 439 -10.59 -7.77 11.88
C PRO A 439 -9.64 -7.01 12.80
N ALA A 440 -9.53 -5.69 12.62
CA ALA A 440 -8.71 -4.83 13.48
C ALA A 440 -9.26 -4.84 14.92
N ARG A 441 -8.59 -5.59 15.79
CA ARG A 441 -9.01 -5.77 17.18
C ARG A 441 -8.25 -4.86 18.12
N ARG A 442 -8.94 -4.39 19.16
CA ARG A 442 -8.33 -3.57 20.23
C ARG A 442 -7.31 -4.40 21.02
N LEU A 443 -6.19 -3.81 21.39
CA LEU A 443 -5.22 -4.45 22.27
C LEU A 443 -5.79 -4.56 23.68
N GLN A 444 -5.57 -5.73 24.28
CA GLN A 444 -5.88 -6.04 25.67
C GLN A 444 -4.70 -6.80 26.25
N LEU A 445 -4.47 -6.72 27.57
CA LEU A 445 -3.35 -7.42 28.20
C LEU A 445 -3.35 -8.92 27.90
N THR A 446 -4.51 -9.58 28.00
CA THR A 446 -4.67 -11.01 27.67
C THR A 446 -4.26 -11.30 26.23
N ARG A 447 -4.66 -10.45 25.28
CA ARG A 447 -4.31 -10.59 23.86
C ARG A 447 -2.81 -10.45 23.61
N LEU A 448 -2.22 -9.41 24.18
CA LEU A 448 -0.79 -9.16 24.08
C LEU A 448 0.03 -10.29 24.73
N LEU A 449 -0.42 -10.79 25.87
CA LEU A 449 0.20 -11.88 26.62
C LEU A 449 0.27 -13.18 25.79
N PHE A 450 -0.81 -13.53 25.11
CA PHE A 450 -0.92 -14.79 24.36
C PHE A 450 -0.56 -14.68 22.87
N LEU A 451 -0.21 -13.50 22.38
CA LEU A 451 0.18 -13.28 20.99
C LEU A 451 1.31 -14.22 20.51
N PRO A 452 2.38 -14.49 21.29
CA PRO A 452 3.42 -15.46 20.92
C PRO A 452 2.96 -16.93 20.93
N LEU A 453 1.77 -17.20 21.47
CA LEU A 453 1.20 -18.55 21.65
C LEU A 453 -0.03 -18.79 20.77
N ASP A 454 -0.37 -17.87 19.87
CA ASP A 454 -1.58 -17.92 19.04
C ASP A 454 -1.76 -19.28 18.33
N GLY A 455 -0.66 -19.90 17.89
CA GLY A 455 -0.64 -21.20 17.22
C GLY A 455 -1.02 -22.39 18.10
N ALA A 456 -0.93 -22.26 19.42
CA ALA A 456 -1.31 -23.29 20.38
C ALA A 456 -2.73 -23.14 20.93
N ILE A 457 -3.44 -22.06 20.58
CA ILE A 457 -4.76 -21.77 21.15
C ILE A 457 -5.85 -22.54 20.39
N VAL A 458 -6.46 -23.52 21.06
CA VAL A 458 -7.47 -24.43 20.51
C VAL A 458 -8.86 -24.18 21.10
N ASP A 459 -9.90 -24.70 20.43
CA ASP A 459 -11.23 -24.72 21.03
C ASP A 459 -11.25 -25.60 22.29
N ASN A 460 -12.12 -25.28 23.25
CA ASN A 460 -12.23 -26.07 24.48
C ASN A 460 -12.67 -27.51 24.19
N LYS A 461 -13.38 -27.76 23.09
CA LYS A 461 -13.82 -29.10 22.67
C LYS A 461 -12.70 -29.95 22.06
N GLU A 462 -11.67 -29.30 21.53
CA GLU A 462 -10.54 -29.95 20.87
C GLU A 462 -9.44 -30.33 21.88
N TRP A 463 -9.45 -29.72 23.07
CA TRP A 463 -8.42 -29.91 24.07
C TRP A 463 -8.67 -31.13 24.96
N GLN A 464 -7.64 -31.94 25.13
CA GLN A 464 -7.57 -33.03 26.08
C GLN A 464 -6.45 -32.82 27.12
N ARG A 465 -6.62 -33.46 28.28
CA ARG A 465 -5.64 -33.35 29.36
C ARG A 465 -4.32 -33.99 28.95
N GLY A 466 -3.26 -33.20 28.91
CA GLY A 466 -1.93 -33.63 28.49
C GLY A 466 -1.54 -33.14 27.09
N ASP A 467 -2.46 -32.50 26.36
CA ASP A 467 -2.17 -31.88 25.07
C ASP A 467 -1.17 -30.72 25.18
N VAL A 468 -0.43 -30.51 24.10
CA VAL A 468 0.55 -29.43 23.92
C VAL A 468 -0.12 -28.13 23.43
N CYS A 469 -1.38 -27.91 23.83
CA CYS A 469 -2.22 -26.81 23.38
C CYS A 469 -2.89 -26.09 24.56
N LEU A 470 -3.23 -24.80 24.37
CA LEU A 470 -3.94 -23.97 25.35
C LEU A 470 -5.45 -23.94 25.02
N PRO A 471 -6.32 -24.45 25.91
CA PRO A 471 -7.76 -24.26 25.75
C PRO A 471 -8.11 -22.81 26.01
N ARG A 472 -8.96 -22.21 25.17
CA ARG A 472 -9.31 -20.78 25.28
C ARG A 472 -9.93 -20.38 26.62
N CYS A 473 -10.66 -21.27 27.28
CA CYS A 473 -11.22 -20.99 28.59
C CYS A 473 -10.16 -20.74 29.67
N ALA A 474 -8.91 -21.20 29.48
CA ALA A 474 -7.80 -20.97 30.41
C ALA A 474 -7.25 -19.53 30.35
N LEU A 475 -7.33 -18.86 29.19
CA LEU A 475 -6.62 -17.59 28.95
C LEU A 475 -7.01 -16.48 29.94
N PRO A 476 -8.31 -16.24 30.25
CA PRO A 476 -8.68 -15.21 31.22
C PRO A 476 -8.15 -15.49 32.63
N GLY A 477 -8.15 -16.76 33.06
CA GLY A 477 -7.68 -17.15 34.40
C GLY A 477 -6.16 -17.03 34.55
N ILE A 478 -5.39 -17.39 33.51
CA ILE A 478 -3.94 -17.16 33.50
C ILE A 478 -3.62 -15.66 33.45
N ALA A 479 -4.33 -14.89 32.61
CA ALA A 479 -4.12 -13.44 32.54
C ALA A 479 -4.46 -12.73 33.86
N GLU A 480 -5.47 -13.20 34.60
CA GLU A 480 -5.76 -12.69 35.95
C GLU A 480 -4.63 -13.01 36.94
N ALA A 481 -4.12 -14.24 36.95
CA ALA A 481 -3.01 -14.62 37.81
C ALA A 481 -1.77 -13.74 37.55
N VAL A 482 -1.50 -13.44 36.27
CA VAL A 482 -0.45 -12.50 35.84
C VAL A 482 -0.70 -11.09 36.36
N ARG A 483 -1.91 -10.54 36.19
CA ARG A 483 -2.26 -9.20 36.71
C ARG A 483 -2.04 -9.09 38.21
N LEU A 484 -2.49 -10.08 38.97
CA LEU A 484 -2.36 -10.11 40.43
C LEU A 484 -0.91 -10.18 40.87
N ALA A 485 -0.07 -10.91 40.14
CA ALA A 485 1.35 -11.05 40.47
C ALA A 485 2.20 -9.83 40.10
N MET A 486 1.87 -9.14 39.01
CA MET A 486 2.59 -7.94 38.54
C MET A 486 2.11 -6.65 39.21
N GLY A 487 0.86 -6.61 39.70
CA GLY A 487 0.31 -5.45 40.41
C GLY A 487 0.32 -4.17 39.57
N GLU A 488 0.94 -3.10 40.09
CA GLU A 488 1.01 -1.81 39.41
C GLU A 488 1.69 -1.84 38.04
N GLU A 489 2.64 -2.76 37.83
CA GLU A 489 3.33 -2.88 36.55
C GLU A 489 2.36 -3.30 35.44
N ALA A 490 1.47 -4.26 35.72
CA ALA A 490 0.41 -4.65 34.79
C ALA A 490 -0.54 -3.48 34.49
N ALA A 491 -0.89 -2.67 35.51
CA ALA A 491 -1.74 -1.50 35.32
C ALA A 491 -1.09 -0.43 34.42
N ARG A 492 0.22 -0.21 34.55
CA ARG A 492 0.99 0.70 33.67
C ARG A 492 1.03 0.18 32.23
N LEU A 493 1.27 -1.12 32.03
CA LEU A 493 1.26 -1.74 30.70
C LEU A 493 -0.14 -1.66 30.06
N GLU A 494 -1.22 -1.90 30.82
CA GLU A 494 -2.60 -1.77 30.35
C GLU A 494 -2.95 -0.32 29.96
N ALA A 495 -2.49 0.67 30.73
CA ALA A 495 -2.65 2.08 30.37
C ALA A 495 -1.91 2.43 29.07
N GLY A 496 -0.72 1.85 28.85
CA GLY A 496 0.08 2.08 27.63
C GLY A 496 -0.53 1.52 26.34
N ILE A 497 -1.41 0.52 26.43
CA ILE A 497 -2.10 -0.10 25.27
C ILE A 497 -3.55 0.35 25.12
N ALA A 498 -4.06 1.20 26.01
CA ALA A 498 -5.45 1.66 25.97
C ALA A 498 -5.75 2.37 24.64
N GLY A 499 -6.80 1.91 23.95
CA GLY A 499 -7.22 2.46 22.65
C GLY A 499 -6.33 2.10 21.46
N LYS A 500 -5.29 1.29 21.66
CA LYS A 500 -4.38 0.83 20.60
C LYS A 500 -4.88 -0.47 19.97
N THR A 501 -4.37 -0.79 18.77
CA THR A 501 -4.72 -2.00 18.00
C THR A 501 -3.46 -2.77 17.61
N TYR A 502 -3.62 -3.98 17.07
CA TYR A 502 -2.49 -4.75 16.54
C TYR A 502 -1.71 -4.04 15.42
N GLN A 503 -2.29 -3.01 14.79
CA GLN A 503 -1.63 -2.23 13.75
C GLN A 503 -0.60 -1.24 14.33
N ASP A 504 -0.65 -0.94 15.63
CA ASP A 504 0.33 -0.11 16.33
C ASP A 504 1.60 -0.91 16.67
N LEU A 505 2.32 -1.41 15.65
CA LEU A 505 3.42 -2.38 15.80
C LEU A 505 4.50 -1.95 16.80
N GLY A 506 4.88 -0.67 16.83
CA GLY A 506 5.86 -0.14 17.79
C GLY A 506 5.39 -0.20 19.24
N VAL A 507 4.08 -0.05 19.49
CA VAL A 507 3.48 -0.22 20.83
C VAL A 507 3.45 -1.70 21.22
N VAL A 508 3.07 -2.57 20.28
CA VAL A 508 3.04 -4.02 20.49
C VAL A 508 4.44 -4.55 20.78
N ASP A 509 5.47 -4.13 20.04
CA ASP A 509 6.85 -4.57 20.24
C ASP A 509 7.39 -4.15 21.61
N ARG A 510 7.32 -2.85 21.94
CA ARG A 510 7.84 -2.35 23.23
C ARG A 510 7.09 -2.93 24.42
N THR A 511 5.76 -2.88 24.41
CA THR A 511 4.93 -3.32 25.54
C THR A 511 4.92 -4.84 25.63
N GLY A 512 4.86 -5.55 24.50
CA GLY A 512 4.88 -7.00 24.43
C GLY A 512 6.18 -7.57 24.99
N ARG A 513 7.33 -7.07 24.54
CA ARG A 513 8.64 -7.51 25.06
C ARG A 513 8.76 -7.33 26.57
N ALA A 514 8.36 -6.16 27.07
CA ALA A 514 8.35 -5.89 28.51
C ALA A 514 7.44 -6.87 29.26
N LEU A 515 6.22 -7.06 28.77
CA LEU A 515 5.25 -7.98 29.35
C LEU A 515 5.75 -9.43 29.36
N TRP A 516 6.21 -9.97 28.24
CA TRP A 516 6.63 -11.37 28.16
C TRP A 516 7.85 -11.66 29.04
N ALA A 517 8.83 -10.74 29.09
CA ALA A 517 9.99 -10.88 29.98
C ALA A 517 9.60 -10.84 31.47
N ALA A 518 8.70 -9.94 31.84
CA ALA A 518 8.19 -9.85 33.20
C ALA A 518 7.42 -11.13 33.59
N VAL A 519 6.49 -11.58 32.74
CA VAL A 519 5.68 -12.77 33.03
C VAL A 519 6.54 -14.03 33.09
N ALA A 520 7.51 -14.21 32.20
CA ALA A 520 8.45 -15.33 32.25
C ALA A 520 9.18 -15.41 33.59
N SER A 521 9.52 -14.26 34.18
CA SER A 521 10.19 -14.16 35.49
C SER A 521 9.24 -14.46 36.67
N HIS A 522 7.96 -14.07 36.55
CA HIS A 522 6.95 -14.29 37.59
C HIS A 522 6.31 -15.68 37.56
N ALA A 523 6.36 -16.37 36.41
CA ALA A 523 5.63 -17.62 36.17
C ALA A 523 5.80 -18.71 37.26
N PRO A 524 6.98 -18.99 37.83
CA PRO A 524 7.13 -20.03 38.85
C PRO A 524 6.32 -19.78 40.13
N LYS A 525 5.91 -18.53 40.38
CA LYS A 525 5.18 -18.11 41.59
C LYS A 525 3.68 -17.94 41.37
N LEU A 526 3.21 -18.04 40.13
CA LEU A 526 1.80 -17.83 39.81
C LEU A 526 0.95 -18.98 40.36
N LYS A 527 -0.21 -18.62 40.90
CA LYS A 527 -1.23 -19.55 41.39
C LYS A 527 -2.56 -19.24 40.69
N PRO A 528 -3.44 -20.25 40.51
CA PRO A 528 -4.74 -20.00 39.89
C PRO A 528 -5.54 -18.98 40.71
N GLY A 529 -5.96 -17.91 40.03
CA GLY A 529 -6.82 -16.87 40.61
C GLY A 529 -8.30 -17.27 40.66
N PRO A 530 -9.18 -16.40 41.19
CA PRO A 530 -10.61 -16.65 41.27
C PRO A 530 -11.26 -17.03 39.92
N ARG A 531 -10.89 -16.37 38.82
CA ARG A 531 -11.45 -16.63 37.47
C ARG A 531 -11.01 -17.95 36.86
N TRP A 532 -10.05 -18.65 37.46
CA TRP A 532 -9.71 -20.01 37.04
C TRP A 532 -10.90 -20.96 37.20
N LYS A 533 -11.71 -20.77 38.25
CA LYS A 533 -12.90 -21.61 38.52
C LYS A 533 -13.95 -21.49 37.41
N ASP A 534 -14.03 -20.33 36.77
CA ASP A 534 -14.99 -20.04 35.70
C ASP A 534 -14.61 -20.72 34.36
N SER A 535 -13.36 -21.19 34.24
CA SER A 535 -12.88 -21.89 33.04
C SER A 535 -13.46 -23.29 32.85
N GLY A 536 -13.95 -23.91 33.94
CA GLY A 536 -14.35 -25.32 33.96
C GLY A 536 -13.19 -26.31 34.01
N LEU A 537 -11.93 -25.85 34.08
CA LEU A 537 -10.74 -26.69 34.21
C LEU A 537 -10.44 -27.06 35.66
N ARG A 538 -9.70 -28.16 35.88
CA ARG A 538 -9.33 -28.57 37.23
C ARG A 538 -8.20 -27.66 37.77
N PRO A 539 -8.08 -27.49 39.10
CA PRO A 539 -6.96 -26.76 39.68
C PRO A 539 -5.59 -27.30 39.23
N ASP A 540 -5.48 -28.63 39.11
CA ASP A 540 -4.24 -29.32 38.70
C ASP A 540 -3.84 -29.05 37.24
N ASP A 541 -4.76 -28.57 36.39
CA ASP A 541 -4.47 -28.29 34.99
C ASP A 541 -3.74 -26.95 34.81
N PHE A 542 -3.72 -26.09 35.85
CA PHE A 542 -3.10 -24.76 35.78
C PHE A 542 -1.57 -24.85 35.60
N ALA A 543 -0.88 -25.64 36.41
CA ALA A 543 0.58 -25.69 36.42
C ALA A 543 1.18 -26.24 35.10
N PRO A 544 0.65 -27.32 34.48
CA PRO A 544 1.11 -27.78 33.17
C PRO A 544 0.94 -26.72 32.07
N LEU A 545 -0.24 -26.10 31.98
CA LEU A 545 -0.52 -25.08 30.96
C LEU A 545 0.36 -23.84 31.13
N LEU A 546 0.62 -23.45 32.39
CA LEU A 546 1.49 -22.33 32.69
C LEU A 546 2.96 -22.62 32.35
N ARG A 547 3.46 -23.83 32.66
CA ARG A 547 4.84 -24.23 32.33
C ARG A 547 5.09 -24.12 30.83
N MET A 548 4.18 -24.67 30.04
CA MET A 548 4.20 -24.57 28.58
C MET A 548 4.18 -23.11 28.09
N ALA A 549 3.32 -22.27 28.66
CA ALA A 549 3.27 -20.86 28.27
C ALA A 549 4.58 -20.10 28.61
N THR A 550 5.20 -20.46 29.74
CA THR A 550 6.44 -19.85 30.23
C THR A 550 7.61 -20.11 29.30
N GLU A 551 7.74 -21.31 28.75
CA GLU A 551 8.79 -21.67 27.79
C GLU A 551 8.76 -20.75 26.57
N VAL A 552 7.56 -20.46 26.05
CA VAL A 552 7.41 -19.56 24.90
C VAL A 552 7.65 -18.10 25.31
N TRP A 553 7.16 -17.65 26.47
CA TRP A 553 7.38 -16.27 26.93
C TRP A 553 8.85 -15.92 27.13
N GLN A 554 9.69 -16.87 27.56
CA GLN A 554 11.13 -16.66 27.69
C GLN A 554 11.81 -16.27 26.37
N HIS A 555 11.29 -16.77 25.23
CA HIS A 555 11.83 -16.52 23.90
C HIS A 555 10.90 -15.67 23.00
N ALA A 556 9.80 -15.14 23.57
CA ALA A 556 8.76 -14.45 22.82
C ALA A 556 9.27 -13.22 22.06
N GLY A 557 10.31 -12.54 22.56
CA GLY A 557 10.90 -11.40 21.87
C GLY A 557 11.55 -11.75 20.51
N ALA A 558 12.20 -12.91 20.41
CA ALA A 558 12.77 -13.38 19.15
C ALA A 558 11.67 -13.91 18.22
N LEU A 559 10.71 -14.66 18.77
CA LEU A 559 9.53 -15.12 18.04
C LEU A 559 8.73 -13.96 17.45
N TRP A 560 8.50 -12.90 18.23
CA TRP A 560 7.80 -11.70 17.78
C TRP A 560 8.53 -10.95 16.67
N ALA A 561 9.88 -10.92 16.70
CA ALA A 561 10.64 -10.32 15.60
C ALA A 561 10.42 -11.07 14.27
N ALA A 562 10.32 -12.40 14.31
CA ALA A 562 9.97 -13.20 13.13
C ALA A 562 8.49 -13.02 12.74
N ILE A 563 7.55 -12.94 13.70
CA ILE A 563 6.12 -12.68 13.43
C ILE A 563 5.91 -11.33 12.72
N GLN A 564 6.66 -10.29 13.08
CA GLN A 564 6.59 -8.99 12.39
C GLN A 564 6.99 -9.05 10.92
N LEU A 565 7.77 -10.06 10.51
CA LEU A 565 8.20 -10.28 9.14
C LEU A 565 7.35 -11.35 8.44
N ALA A 566 6.34 -11.90 9.12
CA ALA A 566 5.59 -13.06 8.66
C ALA A 566 4.81 -12.80 7.36
N ASP A 567 4.25 -11.59 7.19
CA ASP A 567 3.49 -11.22 5.98
C ASP A 567 4.35 -11.23 4.71
N TRP A 568 5.68 -11.16 4.87
CA TRP A 568 6.64 -11.18 3.77
C TRP A 568 7.29 -12.55 3.53
N GLY A 569 7.04 -13.49 4.43
CA GLY A 569 7.90 -14.63 4.63
C GLY A 569 9.14 -14.22 5.44
N PRO A 570 9.25 -14.67 6.71
CA PRO A 570 10.35 -14.27 7.56
C PRO A 570 11.67 -14.85 7.03
N PRO A 571 12.78 -14.07 7.03
CA PRO A 571 14.06 -14.56 6.53
C PRO A 571 14.58 -15.71 7.40
N GLU A 572 15.41 -16.57 6.80
CA GLU A 572 15.94 -17.77 7.45
C GLU A 572 16.64 -17.46 8.78
N GLU A 573 17.39 -16.37 8.86
CA GLU A 573 18.08 -15.94 10.07
C GLU A 573 17.10 -15.56 11.19
N ALA A 574 15.99 -14.90 10.84
CA ALA A 574 14.96 -14.55 11.82
C ALA A 574 14.21 -15.79 12.32
N ILE A 575 13.93 -16.75 11.42
CA ILE A 575 13.31 -18.03 11.79
C ILE A 575 14.23 -18.81 12.74
N LYS A 576 15.53 -18.93 12.41
CA LYS A 576 16.53 -19.60 13.26
C LYS A 576 16.65 -18.93 14.62
N ALA A 577 16.76 -17.60 14.65
CA ALA A 577 16.86 -16.85 15.90
C ALA A 577 15.61 -17.03 16.80
N ALA A 578 14.43 -17.16 16.19
CA ALA A 578 13.19 -17.42 16.90
C ALA A 578 13.06 -18.85 17.44
N LEU A 579 13.42 -19.85 16.63
CA LEU A 579 13.11 -21.26 16.91
C LEU A 579 14.25 -22.07 17.52
N ALA A 580 15.52 -21.73 17.26
CA ALA A 580 16.66 -22.48 17.80
C ALA A 580 16.67 -22.52 19.35
N PRO A 581 16.45 -21.41 20.08
CA PRO A 581 16.40 -21.46 21.54
C PRO A 581 15.26 -22.34 22.07
N LEU A 582 14.13 -22.34 21.36
CA LEU A 582 12.98 -23.18 21.72
C LEU A 582 13.21 -24.67 21.43
N ALA A 583 14.05 -25.00 20.46
CA ALA A 583 14.43 -26.37 20.14
C ALA A 583 15.44 -26.97 21.15
N GLU A 584 16.26 -26.12 21.77
CA GLU A 584 17.18 -26.49 22.85
C GLU A 584 16.45 -26.66 24.20
N ALA A 585 15.45 -25.81 24.45
CA ALA A 585 14.47 -25.99 25.51
C ALA A 585 13.49 -27.13 25.17
N GLN A 586 12.79 -27.69 26.15
CA GLN A 586 11.89 -28.84 25.98
C GLN A 586 10.97 -28.72 24.74
N ASN A 587 10.71 -29.84 24.05
CA ASN A 587 10.09 -29.88 22.70
C ASN A 587 8.70 -29.21 22.57
N THR A 588 8.02 -28.97 23.68
CA THR A 588 6.68 -28.38 23.75
C THR A 588 6.71 -26.92 23.30
N GLY A 589 7.63 -26.10 23.82
CA GLY A 589 7.81 -24.70 23.40
C GLY A 589 8.16 -24.55 21.91
N PHE A 590 8.99 -25.46 21.36
CA PHE A 590 9.32 -25.49 19.94
C PHE A 590 8.09 -25.69 19.05
N ALA A 591 7.26 -26.70 19.35
CA ALA A 591 6.06 -26.99 18.58
C ALA A 591 5.10 -25.79 18.54
N ILE A 592 4.94 -25.09 19.67
CA ILE A 592 4.06 -23.92 19.79
C ILE A 592 4.61 -22.72 19.02
N GLY A 593 5.92 -22.45 19.15
CA GLY A 593 6.58 -21.38 18.41
C GLY A 593 6.47 -21.60 16.90
N LEU A 594 6.72 -22.84 16.45
CA LEU A 594 6.61 -23.23 15.06
C LEU A 594 5.17 -23.09 14.53
N ALA A 595 4.18 -23.64 15.25
CA ALA A 595 2.78 -23.52 14.87
C ALA A 595 2.33 -22.06 14.78
N THR A 596 2.80 -21.21 15.71
CA THR A 596 2.48 -19.77 15.71
C THR A 596 3.09 -19.07 14.50
N LEU A 597 4.36 -19.34 14.16
CA LEU A 597 4.99 -18.77 12.97
C LEU A 597 4.33 -19.25 11.69
N MET A 598 4.08 -20.55 11.54
CA MET A 598 3.42 -21.11 10.35
C MET A 598 2.00 -20.56 10.15
N GLN A 599 1.27 -20.29 11.23
CA GLN A 599 -0.06 -19.69 11.15
C GLN A 599 -0.02 -18.23 10.66
N LYS A 600 1.05 -17.49 10.99
CA LYS A 600 1.18 -16.06 10.68
C LYS A 600 1.89 -15.82 9.35
N ALA A 601 2.83 -16.69 8.96
CA ALA A 601 3.67 -16.52 7.79
C ALA A 601 2.91 -16.72 6.48
N THR A 602 3.24 -15.90 5.48
CA THR A 602 2.86 -16.13 4.08
C THR A 602 3.70 -17.21 3.41
N SER A 603 4.80 -17.63 4.05
CA SER A 603 5.69 -18.73 3.63
C SER A 603 5.84 -19.83 4.71
N PRO A 604 4.78 -20.59 5.03
CA PRO A 604 4.81 -21.61 6.08
C PRO A 604 5.70 -22.83 5.77
N GLY A 605 5.90 -23.19 4.51
CA GLY A 605 6.83 -24.23 4.07
C GLY A 605 8.30 -23.86 4.27
N THR A 606 8.68 -22.61 3.96
CA THR A 606 10.02 -22.09 4.27
C THR A 606 10.27 -22.11 5.78
N VAL A 607 9.29 -21.69 6.59
CA VAL A 607 9.38 -21.77 8.06
C VAL A 607 9.59 -23.22 8.52
N ALA A 608 8.81 -24.17 8.00
CA ALA A 608 8.94 -25.58 8.33
C ALA A 608 10.30 -26.16 7.91
N LEU A 609 10.81 -25.79 6.73
CA LEU A 609 12.12 -26.23 6.23
C LEU A 609 13.26 -25.78 7.16
N VAL A 610 13.29 -24.50 7.50
CA VAL A 610 14.33 -23.95 8.38
C VAL A 610 14.22 -24.57 9.77
N ALA A 611 13.01 -24.76 10.28
CA ALA A 611 12.75 -25.43 11.55
C ALA A 611 13.24 -26.88 11.54
N ALA A 612 13.01 -27.62 10.45
CA ALA A 612 13.47 -29.00 10.29
C ALA A 612 14.99 -29.13 10.26
N GLY A 613 15.70 -28.11 9.78
CA GLY A 613 17.17 -28.06 9.74
C GLY A 613 17.86 -27.83 11.09
N LEU A 614 17.12 -27.56 12.16
CA LEU A 614 17.70 -27.28 13.49
C LEU A 614 18.18 -28.55 14.20
N SER A 615 17.47 -29.68 14.05
CA SER A 615 17.85 -31.00 14.57
C SER A 615 16.94 -32.10 13.98
N ASP A 616 17.34 -33.37 14.07
CA ASP A 616 16.50 -34.50 13.63
C ASP A 616 15.12 -34.54 14.31
N ARG A 617 15.07 -34.18 15.60
CA ARG A 617 13.83 -34.15 16.38
C ARG A 617 12.96 -32.95 16.02
N ALA A 618 13.56 -31.79 15.76
CA ALA A 618 12.87 -30.63 15.22
C ALA A 618 12.27 -30.92 13.84
N GLY A 619 12.97 -31.72 13.02
CA GLY A 619 12.47 -32.25 11.75
C GLY A 619 11.15 -33.01 11.90
N SER A 620 11.05 -33.94 12.85
CA SER A 620 9.80 -34.67 13.10
C SER A 620 8.65 -33.78 13.55
N ILE A 621 8.92 -32.76 14.36
CA ILE A 621 7.89 -31.81 14.82
C ILE A 621 7.45 -30.90 13.66
N ALA A 622 8.39 -30.47 12.82
CA ALA A 622 8.08 -29.68 11.64
C ALA A 622 7.24 -30.45 10.62
N ASP A 623 7.54 -31.74 10.41
CA ASP A 623 6.71 -32.60 9.57
C ASP A 623 5.28 -32.72 10.11
N ALA A 624 5.11 -32.93 11.42
CA ALA A 624 3.79 -32.99 12.04
C ALA A 624 3.03 -31.64 11.94
N ALA A 625 3.73 -30.51 12.08
CA ALA A 625 3.13 -29.19 11.94
C ALA A 625 2.65 -28.90 10.51
N VAL A 626 3.40 -29.37 9.49
CA VAL A 626 2.96 -29.28 8.09
C VAL A 626 1.72 -30.15 7.85
N ASP A 627 1.69 -31.37 8.39
CA ASP A 627 0.54 -32.26 8.24
C ASP A 627 -0.72 -31.68 8.90
N ASP A 628 -0.59 -31.12 10.11
CA ASP A 628 -1.68 -30.39 10.80
C ASP A 628 -2.17 -29.18 10.01
N TRP A 629 -1.24 -28.42 9.40
CA TRP A 629 -1.58 -27.29 8.53
C TRP A 629 -2.39 -27.76 7.32
N LEU A 630 -1.97 -28.85 6.65
CA LEU A 630 -2.65 -29.42 5.48
C LEU A 630 -4.01 -30.05 5.80
N GLU A 631 -4.20 -30.55 7.02
CA GLU A 631 -5.49 -31.05 7.50
C GLU A 631 -6.48 -29.90 7.72
N LYS A 632 -6.01 -28.80 8.33
CA LYS A 632 -6.81 -27.62 8.65
C LYS A 632 -6.99 -26.65 7.48
N ALA A 633 -6.15 -26.75 6.44
CA ALA A 633 -6.24 -25.92 5.26
C ALA A 633 -7.59 -26.11 4.54
N ARG A 634 -8.41 -25.05 4.54
CA ARG A 634 -9.67 -24.97 3.82
C ARG A 634 -9.74 -23.64 3.09
N ILE A 635 -10.07 -23.68 1.81
CA ILE A 635 -10.35 -22.48 1.03
C ILE A 635 -11.85 -22.19 1.09
N ILE A 636 -12.23 -21.21 1.91
CA ILE A 636 -13.61 -20.74 2.03
C ILE A 636 -13.55 -19.26 1.70
N LEU A 637 -14.01 -18.92 0.50
CA LEU A 637 -13.98 -17.55 0.00
C LEU A 637 -15.19 -16.78 0.55
N PRO A 638 -14.99 -15.55 1.06
CA PRO A 638 -16.06 -14.57 1.26
C PRO A 638 -16.99 -14.49 0.05
N THR A 639 -18.30 -14.64 0.24
CA THR A 639 -19.28 -14.63 -0.86
C THR A 639 -19.86 -13.24 -1.13
N GLU A 640 -19.74 -12.31 -0.18
CA GLU A 640 -20.38 -10.98 -0.27
C GLU A 640 -19.44 -9.90 -0.77
N ASN A 641 -18.13 -10.11 -0.66
CA ASN A 641 -17.12 -9.14 -1.05
C ASN A 641 -16.03 -9.82 -1.88
N LEU A 642 -16.12 -9.67 -3.20
CA LEU A 642 -15.15 -10.26 -4.13
C LEU A 642 -13.73 -9.74 -3.91
N ILE A 643 -13.55 -8.51 -3.44
CA ILE A 643 -12.21 -7.94 -3.20
C ILE A 643 -11.56 -8.67 -2.02
N GLU A 644 -12.30 -8.90 -0.94
CA GLU A 644 -11.83 -9.70 0.19
C GLU A 644 -11.60 -11.17 -0.22
N ALA A 645 -12.46 -11.73 -1.06
CA ALA A 645 -12.28 -13.06 -1.62
C ALA A 645 -10.99 -13.19 -2.43
N ALA A 646 -10.70 -12.22 -3.30
CA ALA A 646 -9.47 -12.18 -4.09
C ALA A 646 -8.21 -12.06 -3.20
N ASN A 647 -8.26 -11.21 -2.17
CA ASN A 647 -7.16 -11.07 -1.21
C ASN A 647 -6.90 -12.36 -0.43
N PHE A 648 -7.98 -13.05 -0.02
CA PHE A 648 -7.86 -14.34 0.67
C PHE A 648 -7.30 -15.43 -0.25
N ALA A 649 -7.82 -15.55 -1.47
CA ALA A 649 -7.33 -16.49 -2.48
C ALA A 649 -5.83 -16.34 -2.72
N GLU A 650 -5.34 -15.10 -2.75
CA GLU A 650 -3.93 -14.81 -2.97
C GLU A 650 -3.06 -15.21 -1.76
N ALA A 651 -3.49 -14.87 -0.54
CA ALA A 651 -2.78 -15.28 0.67
C ALA A 651 -2.70 -16.81 0.77
N PHE A 652 -3.80 -17.52 0.46
CA PHE A 652 -3.84 -18.98 0.43
C PHE A 652 -2.90 -19.55 -0.64
N LYS A 653 -2.94 -19.00 -1.86
CA LYS A 653 -2.06 -19.40 -2.95
C LYS A 653 -0.59 -19.28 -2.57
N ASN A 654 -0.16 -18.15 -2.00
CA ASN A 654 1.25 -17.93 -1.65
C ASN A 654 1.71 -18.96 -0.61
N ALA A 655 0.90 -19.18 0.43
CA ALA A 655 1.18 -20.17 1.46
C ALA A 655 1.24 -21.61 0.90
N PHE A 656 0.32 -21.93 0.00
CA PHE A 656 0.26 -23.25 -0.65
C PHE A 656 1.46 -23.47 -1.58
N GLN A 657 1.81 -22.52 -2.45
CA GLN A 657 2.94 -22.64 -3.36
C GLN A 657 4.27 -22.80 -2.62
N ASP A 658 4.46 -22.09 -1.52
CA ASP A 658 5.63 -22.23 -0.66
C ASP A 658 5.72 -23.65 -0.05
N LEU A 659 4.59 -24.24 0.35
CA LEU A 659 4.54 -25.63 0.82
C LEU A 659 4.79 -26.65 -0.28
N GLU A 660 4.36 -26.40 -1.53
CA GLU A 660 4.65 -27.28 -2.66
C GLU A 660 6.13 -27.27 -3.04
N ASN A 661 6.78 -26.13 -2.88
CA ASN A 661 8.20 -25.95 -3.17
C ASN A 661 9.10 -26.43 -2.00
N ALA A 662 8.52 -26.69 -0.83
CA ALA A 662 9.26 -27.25 0.29
C ALA A 662 9.79 -28.66 -0.08
N PRO A 663 10.99 -29.05 0.40
CA PRO A 663 11.57 -30.34 0.06
C PRO A 663 10.64 -31.52 0.38
N PRO A 664 10.72 -32.62 -0.39
CA PRO A 664 9.88 -33.78 -0.18
C PRO A 664 10.04 -34.31 1.24
N SER A 665 8.92 -34.38 1.95
CA SER A 665 8.87 -34.79 3.35
C SER A 665 9.06 -36.29 3.54
N ARG A 666 9.27 -36.71 4.80
CA ARG A 666 9.28 -38.13 5.19
C ARG A 666 7.91 -38.80 5.07
N ASN A 667 6.82 -38.04 4.90
CA ASN A 667 5.46 -38.56 4.79
C ASN A 667 5.04 -38.80 3.32
N SER A 668 4.80 -40.06 2.95
CA SER A 668 4.40 -40.46 1.59
C SER A 668 3.02 -39.95 1.17
N ASN A 669 2.14 -39.63 2.11
CA ASN A 669 0.75 -39.23 1.83
C ASN A 669 0.62 -37.72 1.57
N ARG A 670 1.67 -36.93 1.80
CA ARG A 670 1.66 -35.47 1.65
C ARG A 670 1.40 -35.04 0.21
N ALA A 671 1.98 -35.74 -0.76
CA ALA A 671 1.78 -35.47 -2.18
C ALA A 671 0.31 -35.64 -2.60
N GLU A 672 -0.35 -36.72 -2.16
CA GLU A 672 -1.77 -36.95 -2.42
C GLU A 672 -2.65 -35.87 -1.78
N ARG A 673 -2.34 -35.48 -0.53
CA ARG A 673 -3.08 -34.42 0.16
C ARG A 673 -2.96 -33.06 -0.51
N LEU A 674 -1.76 -32.69 -1.00
CA LEU A 674 -1.54 -31.46 -1.77
C LEU A 674 -2.33 -31.47 -3.08
N VAL A 675 -2.38 -32.61 -3.78
CA VAL A 675 -3.21 -32.76 -4.99
C VAL A 675 -4.69 -32.56 -4.68
N GLN A 676 -5.22 -33.17 -3.61
CA GLN A 676 -6.60 -32.98 -3.20
C GLN A 676 -6.91 -31.51 -2.85
N LEU A 677 -6.05 -30.87 -2.06
CA LEU A 677 -6.24 -29.47 -1.65
C LEU A 677 -6.17 -28.52 -2.85
N ARG A 678 -5.30 -28.80 -3.83
CA ARG A 678 -5.22 -28.08 -5.10
C ARG A 678 -6.53 -28.18 -5.89
N GLN A 679 -7.13 -29.37 -5.97
CA GLN A 679 -8.41 -29.58 -6.65
C GLN A 679 -9.56 -28.87 -5.93
N ASP A 680 -9.64 -29.00 -4.59
CA ASP A 680 -10.66 -28.32 -3.76
C ASP A 680 -10.56 -26.78 -3.91
N ALA A 681 -9.33 -26.25 -3.99
CA ALA A 681 -9.07 -24.84 -4.23
C ALA A 681 -9.52 -24.38 -5.61
N GLU A 682 -9.21 -25.13 -6.68
CA GLU A 682 -9.67 -24.82 -8.04
C GLU A 682 -11.20 -24.72 -8.10
N VAL A 683 -11.90 -25.72 -7.55
CA VAL A 683 -13.37 -25.78 -7.59
C VAL A 683 -14.00 -24.58 -6.88
N SER A 684 -13.47 -24.24 -5.69
CA SER A 684 -13.97 -23.12 -4.89
C SER A 684 -13.74 -21.77 -5.57
N LEU A 685 -12.56 -21.56 -6.15
CA LEU A 685 -12.22 -20.35 -6.90
C LEU A 685 -13.08 -20.19 -8.16
N ARG A 686 -13.31 -21.30 -8.89
CA ARG A 686 -14.14 -21.30 -10.09
C ARG A 686 -15.58 -20.95 -9.77
N LEU A 687 -16.15 -21.56 -8.73
CA LEU A 687 -17.51 -21.25 -8.29
C LEU A 687 -17.66 -19.78 -7.88
N ALA A 688 -16.70 -19.25 -7.12
CA ALA A 688 -16.71 -17.85 -6.71
C ALA A 688 -16.57 -16.89 -7.90
N TYR A 689 -15.74 -17.23 -8.88
CA TYR A 689 -15.61 -16.48 -10.12
C TYR A 689 -16.92 -16.47 -10.94
N GLU A 690 -17.55 -17.63 -11.13
CA GLU A 690 -18.81 -17.73 -11.89
C GLU A 690 -19.95 -16.97 -11.21
N GLN A 691 -20.10 -17.11 -9.89
CA GLN A 691 -21.12 -16.40 -9.11
C GLN A 691 -20.88 -14.89 -9.13
N GLY A 692 -19.63 -14.47 -8.95
CA GLY A 692 -19.27 -13.05 -8.99
C GLY A 692 -19.43 -12.44 -10.38
N LEU A 693 -19.11 -13.17 -11.45
CA LEU A 693 -19.31 -12.71 -12.82
C LEU A 693 -20.80 -12.48 -13.13
N GLU A 694 -21.67 -13.37 -12.66
CA GLU A 694 -23.12 -13.23 -12.82
C GLU A 694 -23.66 -12.02 -12.04
N ALA A 695 -23.36 -11.95 -10.74
CA ALA A 695 -23.92 -10.95 -9.83
C ALA A 695 -23.35 -9.53 -10.04
N GLU A 696 -22.03 -9.42 -10.22
CA GLU A 696 -21.33 -8.12 -10.21
C GLU A 696 -21.07 -7.56 -11.61
N ILE A 697 -21.07 -8.40 -12.65
CA ILE A 697 -20.82 -7.95 -14.03
C ILE A 697 -22.09 -8.06 -14.88
N PHE A 698 -22.63 -9.26 -15.08
CA PHE A 698 -23.74 -9.48 -16.02
C PHE A 698 -25.04 -8.81 -15.59
N GLN A 699 -25.40 -8.86 -14.32
CA GLN A 699 -26.60 -8.17 -13.81
C GLN A 699 -26.46 -6.64 -13.79
N GLN A 700 -25.24 -6.12 -13.63
CA GLN A 700 -25.00 -4.69 -13.48
C GLN A 700 -24.88 -3.95 -14.82
N ILE A 701 -24.19 -4.52 -15.81
CA ILE A 701 -23.91 -3.85 -17.10
C ILE A 701 -25.16 -3.28 -17.78
N PRO A 702 -26.29 -4.01 -17.91
CA PRO A 702 -27.47 -3.50 -18.60
C PRO A 702 -28.08 -2.24 -17.95
N SER A 703 -28.05 -2.15 -16.61
CA SER A 703 -28.55 -0.98 -15.89
C SER A 703 -27.61 0.21 -16.05
N LEU A 704 -26.30 -0.04 -15.94
CA LEU A 704 -25.25 0.97 -16.07
C LEU A 704 -25.11 1.52 -17.51
N CYS A 705 -25.47 0.75 -18.54
CA CYS A 705 -25.55 1.28 -19.91
C CYS A 705 -26.60 2.39 -20.08
N ARG A 706 -27.62 2.44 -19.21
CA ARG A 706 -28.67 3.47 -19.24
C ARG A 706 -28.28 4.70 -18.44
N VAL A 707 -27.78 4.52 -17.21
CA VAL A 707 -27.31 5.61 -16.36
C VAL A 707 -26.21 5.05 -15.47
N ALA A 708 -25.06 5.72 -15.43
CA ALA A 708 -23.95 5.31 -14.58
C ALA A 708 -23.25 6.52 -13.97
N SER A 709 -23.15 6.55 -12.64
CA SER A 709 -22.30 7.52 -11.95
C SER A 709 -20.81 7.13 -12.06
N PRO A 710 -19.87 8.08 -11.95
CA PRO A 710 -18.44 7.79 -11.91
C PRO A 710 -18.05 6.78 -10.82
N ASP A 711 -18.74 6.80 -9.67
CA ASP A 711 -18.51 5.87 -8.56
C ASP A 711 -18.97 4.46 -8.90
N GLN A 712 -20.11 4.31 -9.58
CA GLN A 712 -20.61 3.01 -10.04
C GLN A 712 -19.67 2.38 -11.07
N ILE A 713 -19.11 3.17 -11.98
CA ILE A 713 -18.12 2.70 -12.96
C ILE A 713 -16.84 2.26 -12.25
N THR A 714 -16.34 3.08 -11.32
CA THR A 714 -15.17 2.75 -10.50
C THR A 714 -15.39 1.46 -9.69
N HIS A 715 -16.60 1.28 -9.14
CA HIS A 715 -16.99 0.07 -8.43
C HIS A 715 -17.00 -1.14 -9.37
N LEU A 716 -17.64 -1.05 -10.53
CA LEU A 716 -17.68 -2.13 -11.53
C LEU A 716 -16.26 -2.56 -11.97
N GLU A 717 -15.37 -1.60 -12.24
CA GLU A 717 -13.99 -1.95 -12.56
C GLU A 717 -13.26 -2.62 -11.39
N SER A 718 -13.56 -2.25 -10.14
CA SER A 718 -12.96 -2.89 -8.96
C SER A 718 -13.40 -4.35 -8.80
N GLN A 719 -14.67 -4.65 -9.10
CA GLN A 719 -15.19 -6.02 -9.10
C GLN A 719 -14.58 -6.84 -10.25
N ALA A 720 -14.48 -6.25 -11.45
CA ALA A 720 -13.83 -6.89 -12.59
C ALA A 720 -12.37 -7.27 -12.28
N ARG A 721 -11.63 -6.39 -11.59
CA ARG A 721 -10.25 -6.66 -11.15
C ARG A 721 -10.18 -7.80 -10.12
N ALA A 722 -11.10 -7.83 -9.16
CA ALA A 722 -11.18 -8.92 -8.19
C ALA A 722 -11.45 -10.27 -8.87
N LEU A 723 -12.38 -10.31 -9.83
CA LEU A 723 -12.67 -11.50 -10.64
C LEU A 723 -11.46 -11.96 -11.46
N SER A 724 -10.78 -11.04 -12.13
CA SER A 724 -9.55 -11.32 -12.89
C SER A 724 -8.45 -11.93 -12.00
N ARG A 725 -8.31 -11.45 -10.76
CA ARG A 725 -7.40 -12.03 -9.75
C ARG A 725 -7.81 -13.45 -9.37
N ILE A 726 -9.08 -13.67 -9.06
CA ILE A 726 -9.60 -15.01 -8.70
C ILE A 726 -9.36 -16.00 -9.84
N GLU A 727 -9.65 -15.62 -11.09
CA GLU A 727 -9.39 -16.44 -12.27
C GLU A 727 -7.90 -16.75 -12.44
N LEU A 728 -7.02 -15.74 -12.37
CA LEU A 728 -5.56 -15.93 -12.50
C LEU A 728 -5.03 -16.91 -11.44
N ILE A 729 -5.54 -16.83 -10.22
CA ILE A 729 -5.18 -17.73 -9.12
C ILE A 729 -5.74 -19.14 -9.40
N GLY A 730 -7.02 -19.25 -9.77
CA GLY A 730 -7.68 -20.52 -10.06
C GLY A 730 -7.04 -21.29 -11.20
N ARG A 731 -6.67 -20.61 -12.29
CA ARG A 731 -5.94 -21.20 -13.43
C ARG A 731 -4.57 -21.76 -13.06
N ARG A 732 -3.96 -21.32 -11.94
CA ARG A 732 -2.71 -21.92 -11.44
C ARG A 732 -2.94 -23.23 -10.67
N PHE A 733 -4.12 -23.44 -10.10
CA PHE A 733 -4.45 -24.65 -9.36
C PHE A 733 -4.94 -25.80 -10.25
N GLY A 734 -5.50 -25.53 -11.44
CA GLY A 734 -6.00 -26.59 -12.33
C GLY A 734 -5.80 -26.33 -13.81
N MET A 735 -6.08 -27.34 -14.63
CA MET A 735 -6.04 -27.26 -16.09
C MET A 735 -7.17 -26.31 -16.54
N GLY A 736 -6.84 -25.12 -17.03
CA GLY A 736 -7.71 -23.93 -17.18
C GLY A 736 -9.04 -24.03 -17.95
N HIS A 737 -9.49 -25.21 -18.35
CA HIS A 737 -10.69 -25.47 -19.15
C HIS A 737 -12.00 -24.98 -18.51
N GLY A 738 -12.06 -24.87 -17.18
CA GLY A 738 -13.26 -24.37 -16.48
C GLY A 738 -13.55 -22.89 -16.70
N TYR A 739 -12.53 -22.07 -16.99
CA TYR A 739 -12.65 -20.62 -17.16
C TYR A 739 -12.88 -20.20 -18.61
N ASP A 740 -12.55 -21.05 -19.58
CA ASP A 740 -12.56 -20.71 -21.01
C ASP A 740 -13.97 -20.39 -21.55
N GLY A 741 -15.01 -20.97 -20.97
CA GLY A 741 -16.41 -20.66 -21.31
C GLY A 741 -16.87 -19.27 -20.87
N ALA A 742 -16.17 -18.61 -19.94
CA ALA A 742 -16.53 -17.28 -19.47
C ALA A 742 -16.19 -16.19 -20.49
N ALA A 743 -15.07 -16.32 -21.21
CA ALA A 743 -14.63 -15.32 -22.18
C ALA A 743 -15.69 -15.03 -23.25
N LYS A 744 -16.29 -16.09 -23.82
CA LYS A 744 -17.35 -15.96 -24.83
C LYS A 744 -18.61 -15.29 -24.26
N ARG A 745 -18.99 -15.61 -23.03
CA ARG A 745 -20.15 -15.00 -22.35
C ARG A 745 -19.90 -13.51 -22.07
N ILE A 746 -18.69 -13.17 -21.62
CA ILE A 746 -18.29 -11.77 -21.38
C ILE A 746 -18.37 -10.96 -22.68
N LEU A 747 -17.81 -11.46 -23.79
CA LEU A 747 -17.88 -10.78 -25.08
C LEU A 747 -19.31 -10.63 -25.59
N MET A 748 -20.16 -11.65 -25.41
CA MET A 748 -21.56 -11.59 -25.79
C MET A 748 -22.31 -10.52 -24.99
N ALA A 749 -22.15 -10.51 -23.66
CA ALA A 749 -22.75 -9.50 -22.78
C ALA A 749 -22.27 -8.09 -23.12
N ILE A 750 -20.97 -7.91 -23.40
CA ILE A 750 -20.40 -6.62 -23.81
C ILE A 750 -20.95 -6.19 -25.19
N SER A 751 -21.11 -7.12 -26.12
CA SER A 751 -21.66 -6.84 -27.44
C SER A 751 -23.13 -6.41 -27.38
N GLU A 752 -23.93 -7.07 -26.55
CA GLU A 752 -25.33 -6.69 -26.27
C GLU A 752 -25.41 -5.33 -25.56
N ALA A 753 -24.53 -5.10 -24.58
CA ALA A 753 -24.42 -3.84 -23.87
C ALA A 753 -24.06 -2.68 -24.79
N LYS A 754 -23.16 -2.90 -25.76
CA LYS A 754 -22.74 -1.91 -26.77
C LYS A 754 -23.91 -1.39 -27.61
N GLN A 755 -24.94 -2.22 -27.83
CA GLN A 755 -26.16 -1.83 -28.55
C GLN A 755 -27.13 -1.00 -27.72
N SER A 756 -26.98 -1.02 -26.39
CA SER A 756 -27.90 -0.40 -25.42
C SER A 756 -27.32 0.84 -24.73
N ILE A 757 -26.18 1.35 -25.21
CA ILE A 757 -25.49 2.51 -24.64
C ILE A 757 -26.32 3.79 -24.83
N THR A 758 -26.39 4.58 -23.76
CA THR A 758 -26.92 5.94 -23.78
C THR A 758 -25.83 6.95 -23.36
N PRO A 759 -25.98 8.25 -23.68
CA PRO A 759 -24.98 9.28 -23.32
C PRO A 759 -24.73 9.42 -21.81
N GLU A 760 -25.72 9.07 -20.97
CA GLU A 760 -25.65 9.20 -19.51
C GLU A 760 -25.15 7.92 -18.80
N GLY A 761 -24.89 6.85 -19.57
CA GLY A 761 -24.46 5.55 -19.06
C GLY A 761 -22.98 5.23 -19.31
N LEU A 762 -22.70 3.94 -19.41
CA LEU A 762 -21.42 3.40 -19.86
C LEU A 762 -21.15 3.78 -21.32
N THR A 763 -19.90 4.15 -21.61
CA THR A 763 -19.42 4.40 -22.97
C THR A 763 -18.79 3.13 -23.57
N LYS A 764 -18.55 3.14 -24.89
CA LYS A 764 -17.77 2.08 -25.55
C LYS A 764 -16.37 1.89 -24.93
N LEU A 765 -15.75 2.99 -24.48
CA LEU A 765 -14.44 2.96 -23.82
C LEU A 765 -14.53 2.29 -22.45
N ASP A 766 -15.59 2.55 -21.67
CA ASP A 766 -15.80 1.86 -20.39
C ASP A 766 -16.02 0.35 -20.59
N LEU A 767 -16.77 -0.05 -21.63
CA LEU A 767 -16.95 -1.47 -21.96
C LEU A 767 -15.65 -2.13 -22.42
N ALA A 768 -14.87 -1.48 -23.29
CA ALA A 768 -13.56 -1.96 -23.68
C ALA A 768 -12.60 -2.07 -22.49
N ARG A 769 -12.72 -1.16 -21.52
CA ARG A 769 -11.95 -1.19 -20.29
C ARG A 769 -12.31 -2.37 -19.39
N ILE A 770 -13.59 -2.68 -19.24
CA ILE A 770 -14.03 -3.89 -18.53
C ILE A 770 -13.53 -5.15 -19.27
N ALA A 771 -13.60 -5.17 -20.61
CA ALA A 771 -13.04 -6.25 -21.42
C ALA A 771 -11.52 -6.39 -21.22
N GLU A 772 -10.79 -5.29 -21.15
CA GLU A 772 -9.34 -5.30 -20.91
C GLU A 772 -9.00 -5.93 -19.56
N ILE A 773 -9.73 -5.58 -18.51
CA ILE A 773 -9.50 -6.09 -17.16
C ILE A 773 -9.79 -7.60 -17.08
N LEU A 774 -10.88 -8.06 -17.70
CA LEU A 774 -11.34 -9.45 -17.60
C LEU A 774 -10.69 -10.39 -18.63
N LEU A 775 -10.45 -9.91 -19.86
CA LEU A 775 -10.04 -10.73 -21.01
C LEU A 775 -8.66 -10.36 -21.55
N GLY A 776 -8.11 -9.21 -21.14
CA GLY A 776 -6.86 -8.68 -21.65
C GLY A 776 -7.02 -7.69 -22.81
N PRO A 777 -5.93 -6.98 -23.16
CA PRO A 777 -5.98 -5.83 -24.05
C PRO A 777 -6.22 -6.17 -25.53
N ASP A 778 -5.95 -7.41 -25.96
CA ASP A 778 -6.22 -7.81 -27.36
C ASP A 778 -7.72 -7.93 -27.60
N MET A 779 -8.44 -8.64 -26.74
CA MET A 779 -9.90 -8.75 -26.82
C MET A 779 -10.61 -7.40 -26.60
N ALA A 780 -9.99 -6.50 -25.84
CA ALA A 780 -10.52 -5.16 -25.62
C ALA A 780 -10.45 -4.28 -26.87
N LEU A 781 -9.46 -4.49 -27.75
CA LEU A 781 -9.38 -3.77 -29.03
C LEU A 781 -10.57 -4.15 -29.93
N ASP A 782 -10.93 -5.43 -29.98
CA ASP A 782 -12.09 -5.91 -30.75
C ASP A 782 -13.42 -5.26 -30.28
N VAL A 783 -13.50 -4.82 -29.02
CA VAL A 783 -14.66 -4.10 -28.48
C VAL A 783 -14.71 -2.65 -28.98
N LEU A 784 -13.56 -2.04 -29.24
CA LEU A 784 -13.45 -0.66 -29.74
C LEU A 784 -13.75 -0.55 -31.23
N ASP A 785 -13.36 -1.56 -32.00
CA ASP A 785 -13.72 -1.73 -33.41
C ASP A 785 -15.25 -1.90 -33.59
#